data_AF-A0A813DKZ9-F1
#
_entry.id   AF-A0A813DKZ9-F1
#
_cell.length_a   1.000
_cell.length_b   1.000
_cell.length_c   1.000
_cell.angle_alpha   90.00
_cell.angle_beta   90.00
_cell.angle_gamma   90.00
#
_symmetry.space_group_name_H-M   'P 1'
#
loop_
_entity.id
_entity.type
_entity.pdbx_description
1 polymer ?
#
loop_
_entity_poly.entity_id
_entity_poly.type
_entity_poly.pdbx_seq_one_letter_code
_entity_poly.pdbx_strand_id
1 'polypeptide(L)'
;MASSISLFDAGLTDLMNGNPGSGILASPSPLIQAQLQKVLDLWTPLKAVLENNVNSVRNSTGQVDLTILQAMAPGNVALLKNSAIAVGQLVDSAKAAGSVAPGLVVDIAGRQRMLIQRMCKEVLLIGLGFDVPSSLHHLKDSSHLFGWSHHGVIMGAPWAGVPELTSMCTIQAMSDVTHKWEEFHPFIEQILDAESDAESQATASHSAETIAKMSSPLFSSQVAAVKLYVNDTGLCTPLAGISRAQWVYLLNNVGKQRFLGQKVSQLFMQIANGVDVQNSKVSLSVDLASTTQVLRSLIEGSVVHHIPPPPTQAITDQLISAHGVWLDFRSVLQTAMDFGKTDHLTVTRVDHQSRMALNSVNLATNLYEEAALASEPTLPSHVINMAGRQRMLFQKISKEASLICYGEGVEHNWHDLNSSRGMFSSAHWVLLLGKLPDSDSPGINKTTDVCVIQQMKVVADLYGKLEQAALQTASGSLVALGELIKLNPVAFSAMNTAVGFYASGSASCGALNISFAEWTGVIREIGHWRMLSQKASKEFLLIAFGNYTGNYTGNITTADRNKLKATITEINLSLKRLKFGAGAHNIPAAPTQGIVDYVFALDGVSSSFIQALEADNISAVANKSETMLAETENVMTMYMEAAGQSDPTVPGHRMDIASRQLVLAQSIAKQALLLRLGFDGSSGAKLNLAMASFAASQKDLQYGGNGLEEVIPQRQDLLEQCHLVDKGWNAFRPQVQDIATASTNDTAAMSATLLALAEVLDAAVVLYGVLDPYVEIPELAVSWILIAMVVLLPVVLCGCVAVGVCNATGRSLTFAAMIGRCRCSKAKGLDETSV
;
A
#
# COMPACT_ATOMS: atom_id res chain seq x y z
N MET A 1 -41.05 24.55 -30.64
CA MET A 1 -42.21 23.67 -30.92
C MET A 1 -42.42 23.50 -32.42
N ALA A 2 -42.62 24.56 -33.20
CA ALA A 2 -42.82 24.46 -34.66
C ALA A 2 -41.71 23.66 -35.38
N SER A 3 -40.43 23.91 -35.05
CA SER A 3 -39.30 23.13 -35.59
C SER A 3 -39.38 21.63 -35.27
N SER A 4 -39.78 21.26 -34.06
CA SER A 4 -39.93 19.86 -33.64
C SER A 4 -41.10 19.15 -34.34
N ILE A 5 -42.21 19.87 -34.56
CA ILE A 5 -43.36 19.39 -35.34
C ILE A 5 -42.95 19.11 -36.78
N SER A 6 -42.27 20.07 -37.42
CA SER A 6 -41.77 19.90 -38.79
C SER A 6 -40.75 18.76 -38.91
N LEU A 7 -39.89 18.57 -37.90
CA LEU A 7 -38.94 17.46 -37.88
C LEU A 7 -39.66 16.11 -37.80
N PHE A 8 -40.72 15.99 -36.99
CA PHE A 8 -41.52 14.77 -36.91
C PHE A 8 -42.27 14.49 -38.21
N ASP A 9 -42.91 15.52 -38.80
CA ASP A 9 -43.61 15.41 -40.09
C ASP A 9 -42.67 14.93 -41.20
N ALA A 10 -41.49 15.55 -41.32
CA ALA A 10 -40.49 15.19 -42.31
C ALA A 10 -39.97 13.76 -42.08
N GLY A 11 -39.63 13.40 -40.85
CA GLY A 11 -39.14 12.07 -40.52
C GLY A 11 -40.17 10.96 -40.79
N LEU A 12 -41.44 11.17 -40.46
CA LEU A 12 -42.51 10.22 -40.75
C LEU A 12 -42.75 10.09 -42.26
N THR A 13 -42.73 11.20 -42.98
CA THR A 13 -42.84 11.23 -44.45
C THR A 13 -41.69 10.47 -45.10
N ASP A 14 -40.46 10.71 -44.63
CA ASP A 14 -39.26 10.04 -45.13
C ASP A 14 -39.29 8.53 -44.87
N LEU A 15 -39.80 8.08 -43.71
CA LEU A 15 -39.96 6.65 -43.40
C LEU A 15 -41.04 5.97 -44.26
N MET A 16 -42.12 6.68 -44.61
CA MET A 16 -43.18 6.14 -45.44
C MET A 16 -42.77 6.10 -46.92
N ASN A 17 -42.18 7.18 -47.43
CA ASN A 17 -41.97 7.38 -48.87
C ASN A 17 -40.52 7.16 -49.32
N GLY A 18 -39.57 7.10 -48.38
CA GLY A 18 -38.14 7.09 -48.64
C GLY A 18 -37.58 8.48 -48.90
N ASN A 19 -36.31 8.67 -48.57
CA ASN A 19 -35.54 9.87 -48.85
C ASN A 19 -34.08 9.48 -49.21
N PRO A 20 -33.76 9.38 -50.51
CA PRO A 20 -32.41 9.04 -50.97
C PRO A 20 -31.33 10.03 -50.51
N GLY A 21 -31.67 11.31 -50.36
CA GLY A 21 -30.74 12.35 -49.90
C GLY A 21 -30.30 12.17 -48.44
N SER A 22 -31.15 11.53 -47.63
CA SER A 22 -30.89 11.19 -46.23
C SER A 22 -30.52 9.72 -46.03
N GLY A 23 -30.42 8.93 -47.11
CA GLY A 23 -30.19 7.49 -47.05
C GLY A 23 -31.33 6.68 -46.42
N ILE A 24 -32.55 7.23 -46.36
CA ILE A 24 -33.72 6.56 -45.78
C ILE A 24 -34.45 5.79 -46.88
N LEU A 25 -34.63 4.49 -46.69
CA LEU A 25 -35.41 3.66 -47.60
C LEU A 25 -36.91 3.89 -47.36
N ALA A 26 -37.69 3.79 -48.44
CA ALA A 26 -39.15 3.70 -48.30
C ALA A 26 -39.53 2.46 -47.48
N SER A 27 -40.75 2.46 -46.92
CA SER A 27 -41.21 1.36 -46.06
C SER A 27 -40.96 -0.01 -46.71
N PRO A 28 -40.17 -0.90 -46.08
CA PRO A 28 -39.70 -2.12 -46.73
C PRO A 28 -40.77 -3.22 -46.79
N SER A 29 -41.92 -3.05 -46.14
CA SER A 29 -43.04 -3.99 -46.23
C SER A 29 -44.40 -3.29 -46.10
N PRO A 30 -45.49 -3.90 -46.62
CA PRO A 30 -46.85 -3.41 -46.39
C PRO A 30 -47.23 -3.35 -44.90
N LEU A 31 -46.70 -4.26 -44.08
CA LEU A 31 -46.93 -4.29 -42.63
C LEU A 31 -46.39 -3.02 -41.95
N ILE A 32 -45.15 -2.65 -42.28
CA ILE A 32 -44.51 -1.44 -41.74
C ILE A 32 -45.24 -0.19 -42.25
N GLN A 33 -45.65 -0.18 -43.53
CA GLN A 33 -46.40 0.95 -44.10
C GLN A 33 -47.72 1.17 -43.37
N ALA A 34 -48.46 0.10 -43.08
CA ALA A 34 -49.70 0.17 -42.33
C ALA A 34 -49.47 0.67 -40.89
N GLN A 35 -48.37 0.26 -40.26
CA GLN A 35 -48.03 0.73 -38.92
C GLN A 35 -47.61 2.22 -38.91
N LEU A 36 -46.84 2.68 -39.91
CA LEU A 36 -46.50 4.10 -40.07
C LEU A 36 -47.74 4.95 -40.38
N GLN A 37 -48.69 4.43 -41.16
CA GLN A 37 -49.98 5.09 -41.37
C GLN A 37 -50.74 5.27 -40.05
N LYS A 38 -50.74 4.26 -39.18
CA LYS A 38 -51.33 4.39 -37.85
C LYS A 38 -50.63 5.43 -36.97
N VAL A 39 -49.31 5.58 -37.11
CA VAL A 39 -48.55 6.66 -36.45
C VAL A 39 -49.01 8.03 -36.99
N LEU A 40 -49.18 8.17 -38.31
CA LEU A 40 -49.69 9.40 -38.94
C LEU A 40 -51.11 9.75 -38.47
N ASP A 41 -52.00 8.76 -38.38
CA ASP A 41 -53.38 8.93 -37.94
C ASP A 41 -53.48 9.39 -36.48
N LEU A 42 -52.55 8.96 -35.63
CA LEU A 42 -52.44 9.40 -34.23
C LEU A 42 -51.74 10.76 -34.10
N TRP A 43 -50.76 11.03 -34.96
CA TRP A 43 -50.00 12.27 -34.94
C TRP A 43 -50.85 13.47 -35.36
N THR A 44 -51.66 13.32 -36.41
CA THR A 44 -52.47 14.41 -36.98
C THR A 44 -53.34 15.15 -35.93
N PRO A 45 -54.17 14.48 -35.12
CA PRO A 45 -54.94 15.16 -34.07
C PRO A 45 -54.06 15.72 -32.95
N LEU A 46 -52.97 15.04 -32.58
CA LEU A 46 -52.06 15.52 -31.54
C LEU A 46 -51.32 16.80 -31.98
N LYS A 47 -50.87 16.85 -33.24
CA LYS A 47 -50.27 18.02 -33.87
C LYS A 47 -51.22 19.21 -33.81
N ALA A 48 -52.49 19.03 -34.17
CA ALA A 48 -53.48 20.11 -34.09
C ALA A 48 -53.64 20.64 -32.65
N VAL A 49 -53.63 19.77 -31.63
CA VAL A 49 -53.64 20.19 -30.23
C VAL A 49 -52.39 21.00 -29.89
N LEU A 50 -51.19 20.58 -30.32
CA LEU A 50 -49.94 21.29 -30.06
C LEU A 50 -49.90 22.67 -30.74
N GLU A 51 -50.25 22.76 -32.02
CA GLU A 51 -50.21 24.01 -32.80
C GLU A 51 -51.23 25.02 -32.29
N ASN A 52 -52.45 24.58 -31.98
CA ASN A 52 -53.51 25.47 -31.52
C ASN A 52 -53.30 25.99 -30.10
N ASN A 53 -52.49 25.31 -29.28
CA ASN A 53 -52.38 25.61 -27.85
C ASN A 53 -50.99 26.09 -27.38
N VAL A 54 -50.03 26.27 -28.29
CA VAL A 54 -48.65 26.62 -27.91
C VAL A 54 -48.53 27.94 -27.13
N ASN A 55 -49.41 28.91 -27.42
CA ASN A 55 -49.42 30.23 -26.77
C ASN A 55 -50.48 30.35 -25.67
N SER A 56 -51.39 29.38 -25.53
CA SER A 56 -52.54 29.42 -24.63
C SER A 56 -52.48 28.37 -23.51
N VAL A 57 -51.41 27.58 -23.43
CA VAL A 57 -51.23 26.55 -22.38
C VAL A 57 -51.23 27.14 -20.96
N ARG A 58 -50.91 28.44 -20.85
CA ARG A 58 -51.07 29.22 -19.63
C ARG A 58 -52.15 30.27 -19.86
N ASN A 59 -53.04 30.42 -18.89
CA ASN A 59 -54.04 31.48 -18.90
C ASN A 59 -53.40 32.85 -18.61
N SER A 60 -54.19 33.92 -18.65
CA SER A 60 -53.74 35.29 -18.41
C SER A 60 -53.18 35.55 -17.01
N THR A 61 -53.44 34.66 -16.03
CA THR A 61 -52.87 34.72 -14.68
C THR A 61 -51.61 33.86 -14.52
N GLY A 62 -51.16 33.21 -15.60
CA GLY A 62 -49.97 32.36 -15.63
C GLY A 62 -50.21 30.92 -15.14
N GLN A 63 -51.43 30.56 -14.75
CA GLN A 63 -51.79 29.19 -14.37
C GLN A 63 -51.93 28.30 -15.60
N VAL A 64 -51.54 27.04 -15.48
CA VAL A 64 -51.62 26.07 -16.57
C VAL A 64 -53.06 25.60 -16.76
N ASP A 65 -53.51 25.56 -18.00
CA ASP A 65 -54.79 24.95 -18.36
C ASP A 65 -54.64 23.42 -18.40
N LEU A 66 -55.06 22.77 -17.31
CA LEU A 66 -54.98 21.32 -17.16
C LEU A 66 -55.81 20.57 -18.20
N THR A 67 -56.84 21.18 -18.80
CA THR A 67 -57.67 20.50 -19.82
C THR A 67 -56.90 20.23 -21.10
N ILE A 68 -55.98 21.14 -21.47
CA ILE A 68 -55.07 20.97 -22.61
C ILE A 68 -54.09 19.82 -22.33
N LEU A 69 -53.58 19.71 -21.09
CA LEU A 69 -52.72 18.59 -20.68
C LEU A 69 -53.47 17.26 -20.69
N GLN A 70 -54.74 17.24 -20.25
CA GLN A 70 -55.61 16.05 -20.29
C GLN A 70 -55.87 15.58 -21.71
N ALA A 71 -55.98 16.49 -22.68
CA ALA A 71 -56.12 16.13 -24.10
C ALA A 71 -54.80 15.65 -24.72
N MET A 72 -53.66 16.25 -24.34
CA MET A 72 -52.35 15.96 -24.92
C MET A 72 -51.73 14.65 -24.39
N ALA A 73 -51.81 14.38 -23.09
CA ALA A 73 -51.06 13.31 -22.45
C ALA A 73 -51.43 11.89 -22.98
N PRO A 74 -52.71 11.50 -23.11
CA PRO A 74 -53.09 10.19 -23.65
C PRO A 74 -52.70 10.03 -25.13
N GLY A 75 -52.87 11.09 -25.93
CA GLY A 75 -52.50 11.10 -27.35
C GLY A 75 -51.01 10.85 -27.57
N ASN A 76 -50.16 11.48 -26.74
CA ASN A 76 -48.71 11.26 -26.77
C ASN A 76 -48.34 9.80 -26.41
N VAL A 77 -48.98 9.20 -25.41
CA VAL A 77 -48.73 7.80 -25.02
C VAL A 77 -49.11 6.84 -26.15
N ALA A 78 -50.27 7.04 -26.78
CA ALA A 78 -50.71 6.22 -27.91
C ALA A 78 -49.77 6.34 -29.12
N LEU A 79 -49.32 7.56 -29.43
CA LEU A 79 -48.38 7.82 -30.51
C LEU A 79 -47.03 7.15 -30.25
N LEU A 80 -46.48 7.30 -29.04
CA LEU A 80 -45.22 6.68 -28.64
C LEU A 80 -45.29 5.15 -28.74
N LYS A 81 -46.38 4.54 -28.24
CA LYS A 81 -46.58 3.08 -28.31
C LYS A 81 -46.58 2.58 -29.75
N ASN A 82 -47.28 3.25 -30.67
CA ASN A 82 -47.35 2.83 -32.07
C ASN A 82 -46.06 3.15 -32.85
N SER A 83 -45.34 4.20 -32.48
CA SER A 83 -44.02 4.50 -33.02
C SER A 83 -43.01 3.42 -32.62
N ALA A 84 -43.05 2.96 -31.36
CA ALA A 84 -42.20 1.86 -30.90
C ALA A 84 -42.48 0.53 -31.61
N ILE A 85 -43.74 0.25 -31.96
CA ILE A 85 -44.10 -0.92 -32.79
C ILE A 85 -43.51 -0.78 -34.19
N ALA A 86 -43.60 0.41 -34.81
CA ALA A 86 -43.01 0.65 -36.13
C ALA A 86 -41.49 0.42 -36.14
N VAL A 87 -40.78 0.92 -35.12
CA VAL A 87 -39.34 0.69 -34.96
C VAL A 87 -39.02 -0.80 -34.79
N GLY A 88 -39.76 -1.53 -33.96
CA GLY A 88 -39.58 -2.98 -33.80
C GLY A 88 -39.72 -3.74 -35.12
N GLN A 89 -40.75 -3.41 -35.90
CA GLN A 89 -40.94 -4.02 -37.23
C GLN A 89 -39.81 -3.66 -38.21
N LEU A 90 -39.28 -2.44 -38.17
CA LEU A 90 -38.12 -2.04 -38.97
C LEU A 90 -36.87 -2.83 -38.58
N VAL A 91 -36.63 -3.04 -37.29
CA VAL A 91 -35.52 -3.88 -36.77
C VAL A 91 -35.67 -5.32 -37.26
N ASP A 92 -36.87 -5.90 -37.17
CA ASP A 92 -37.15 -7.25 -37.64
C ASP A 92 -36.94 -7.38 -39.16
N SER A 93 -37.38 -6.39 -39.94
CA SER A 93 -37.13 -6.35 -41.38
C SER A 93 -35.64 -6.22 -41.71
N ALA A 94 -34.88 -5.39 -41.00
CA ALA A 94 -33.44 -5.26 -41.20
C ALA A 94 -32.71 -6.58 -40.88
N LYS A 95 -33.12 -7.28 -39.82
CA LYS A 95 -32.60 -8.61 -39.47
C LYS A 95 -32.93 -9.64 -40.55
N ALA A 96 -34.17 -9.67 -41.03
CA ALA A 96 -34.58 -10.58 -42.12
C ALA A 96 -33.83 -10.31 -43.43
N ALA A 97 -33.44 -9.06 -43.69
CA ALA A 97 -32.64 -8.66 -44.84
C ALA A 97 -31.12 -8.98 -44.69
N GLY A 98 -30.70 -9.60 -43.59
CA GLY A 98 -29.31 -9.98 -43.35
C GLY A 98 -28.40 -8.86 -42.87
N SER A 99 -28.95 -7.80 -42.25
CA SER A 99 -28.14 -6.73 -41.66
C SER A 99 -27.15 -7.28 -40.62
N VAL A 100 -25.89 -6.88 -40.76
CA VAL A 100 -24.79 -7.26 -39.85
C VAL A 100 -24.82 -6.42 -38.57
N ALA A 101 -25.43 -5.23 -38.61
CA ALA A 101 -25.59 -4.38 -37.43
C ALA A 101 -26.60 -5.02 -36.46
N PRO A 102 -26.27 -5.14 -35.16
CA PRO A 102 -27.18 -5.72 -34.16
C PRO A 102 -28.35 -4.76 -33.93
N GLY A 103 -29.38 -4.86 -34.78
CA GLY A 103 -30.51 -3.93 -34.80
C GLY A 103 -31.23 -3.79 -33.47
N LEU A 104 -31.21 -4.84 -32.63
CA LEU A 104 -31.70 -4.79 -31.25
C LEU A 104 -30.89 -3.83 -30.37
N VAL A 105 -29.56 -3.87 -30.45
CA VAL A 105 -28.68 -2.98 -29.66
C VAL A 105 -28.85 -1.53 -30.10
N VAL A 106 -28.93 -1.30 -31.41
CA VAL A 106 -29.19 0.04 -31.98
C VAL A 106 -30.55 0.58 -31.55
N ASP A 107 -31.60 -0.26 -31.50
CA ASP A 107 -32.91 0.14 -30.98
C ASP A 107 -32.84 0.48 -29.49
N ILE A 108 -32.26 -0.39 -28.67
CA ILE A 108 -32.13 -0.16 -27.22
C ILE A 108 -31.37 1.15 -26.95
N ALA A 109 -30.18 1.33 -27.54
CA ALA A 109 -29.40 2.56 -27.41
C ALA A 109 -30.16 3.77 -27.99
N GLY A 110 -30.90 3.58 -29.08
CA GLY A 110 -31.72 4.61 -29.71
C GLY A 110 -32.85 5.11 -28.80
N ARG A 111 -33.52 4.20 -28.08
CA ARG A 111 -34.63 4.49 -27.14
C ARG A 111 -34.19 5.30 -25.94
N GLN A 112 -32.93 5.22 -25.52
CA GLN A 112 -32.39 6.02 -24.42
C GLN A 112 -32.62 7.52 -24.62
N ARG A 113 -32.47 8.00 -25.86
CA ARG A 113 -32.73 9.41 -26.23
C ARG A 113 -34.16 9.82 -25.92
N MET A 114 -35.11 8.94 -26.21
CA MET A 114 -36.53 9.15 -25.92
C MET A 114 -36.79 9.09 -24.41
N LEU A 115 -36.17 8.15 -23.69
CA LEU A 115 -36.33 8.01 -22.24
C LEU A 115 -35.87 9.26 -21.48
N ILE A 116 -34.76 9.87 -21.88
CA ILE A 116 -34.29 11.16 -21.33
C ILE A 116 -35.38 12.24 -21.44
N GLN A 117 -35.95 12.41 -22.64
CA GLN A 117 -36.99 13.40 -22.89
C GLN A 117 -38.30 13.04 -22.18
N ARG A 118 -38.62 11.75 -22.09
CA ARG A 118 -39.81 11.23 -21.41
C ARG A 118 -39.76 11.50 -19.91
N MET A 119 -38.61 11.27 -19.25
CA MET A 119 -38.41 11.61 -17.84
C MET A 119 -38.57 13.12 -17.61
N CYS A 120 -38.00 13.96 -18.48
CA CYS A 120 -38.17 15.42 -18.36
C CYS A 120 -39.63 15.84 -18.45
N LYS A 121 -40.39 15.25 -19.38
CA LYS A 121 -41.84 15.46 -19.49
C LYS A 121 -42.56 15.02 -18.21
N GLU A 122 -42.24 13.84 -17.67
CA GLU A 122 -42.86 13.31 -16.44
C GLU A 122 -42.59 14.21 -15.22
N VAL A 123 -41.35 14.71 -15.07
CA VAL A 123 -41.00 15.72 -14.06
C VAL A 123 -41.82 17.00 -14.21
N LEU A 124 -41.98 17.50 -15.44
CA LEU A 124 -42.78 18.70 -15.70
C LEU A 124 -44.26 18.47 -15.35
N LEU A 125 -44.83 17.29 -15.65
CA LEU A 125 -46.21 16.96 -15.28
C LEU A 125 -46.39 16.91 -13.75
N ILE A 126 -45.44 16.29 -13.04
CA ILE A 126 -45.42 16.24 -11.57
C ILE A 126 -45.37 17.65 -10.99
N GLY A 127 -44.44 18.50 -11.45
CA GLY A 127 -44.31 19.88 -10.97
C GLY A 127 -45.56 20.73 -11.24
N LEU A 128 -46.23 20.50 -12.37
CA LEU A 128 -47.50 21.16 -12.69
C LEU A 128 -48.71 20.62 -11.90
N GLY A 129 -48.54 19.58 -11.08
CA GLY A 129 -49.62 18.95 -10.33
C GLY A 129 -50.57 18.12 -11.20
N PHE A 130 -50.13 17.73 -12.40
CA PHE A 130 -50.92 16.95 -13.33
C PHE A 130 -50.73 15.45 -13.07
N ASP A 131 -51.79 14.79 -12.60
CA ASP A 131 -51.82 13.34 -12.38
C ASP A 131 -50.54 12.83 -11.68
N VAL A 132 -50.22 13.45 -10.53
CA VAL A 132 -48.97 13.25 -9.80
C VAL A 132 -48.70 11.76 -9.52
N PRO A 133 -49.66 10.95 -9.02
CA PRO A 133 -49.40 9.54 -8.75
C PRO A 133 -49.02 8.74 -10.00
N SER A 134 -49.74 8.92 -11.12
CA SER A 134 -49.41 8.22 -12.36
C SER A 134 -48.09 8.70 -12.95
N SER A 135 -47.83 10.01 -12.89
CA SER A 135 -46.60 10.60 -13.41
C SER A 135 -45.37 10.15 -12.61
N LEU A 136 -45.47 9.98 -11.28
CA LEU A 136 -44.42 9.40 -10.44
C LEU A 136 -44.14 7.93 -10.81
N HIS A 137 -45.19 7.13 -11.02
CA HIS A 137 -45.04 5.75 -11.48
C HIS A 137 -44.31 5.69 -12.84
N HIS A 138 -44.71 6.53 -13.79
CA HIS A 138 -44.07 6.56 -15.10
C HIS A 138 -42.63 7.07 -15.04
N LEU A 139 -42.34 8.07 -14.19
CA LEU A 139 -40.98 8.58 -13.98
C LEU A 139 -40.07 7.47 -13.45
N LYS A 140 -40.55 6.70 -12.47
CA LYS A 140 -39.85 5.54 -11.92
C LYS A 140 -39.57 4.49 -12.99
N ASP A 141 -40.58 4.11 -13.76
CA ASP A 141 -40.44 3.13 -14.86
C ASP A 141 -39.43 3.62 -15.92
N SER A 142 -39.52 4.89 -16.32
CA SER A 142 -38.61 5.48 -17.31
C SER A 142 -37.17 5.51 -16.80
N SER A 143 -36.97 5.88 -15.53
CA SER A 143 -35.65 5.92 -14.88
C SER A 143 -35.02 4.53 -14.80
N HIS A 144 -35.78 3.54 -14.30
CA HIS A 144 -35.33 2.15 -14.23
C HIS A 144 -35.02 1.58 -15.62
N LEU A 145 -35.90 1.82 -16.59
CA LEU A 145 -35.70 1.32 -17.95
C LEU A 145 -34.45 1.93 -18.55
N PHE A 146 -34.20 3.24 -18.39
CA PHE A 146 -32.97 3.89 -18.84
C PHE A 146 -31.75 3.22 -18.21
N GLY A 147 -31.71 3.13 -16.87
CA GLY A 147 -30.58 2.55 -16.13
C GLY A 147 -30.27 1.10 -16.53
N TRP A 148 -31.27 0.23 -16.60
CA TRP A 148 -31.09 -1.18 -16.97
C TRP A 148 -30.68 -1.35 -18.43
N SER A 149 -31.32 -0.61 -19.34
CA SER A 149 -30.96 -0.71 -20.76
C SER A 149 -29.60 -0.08 -21.04
N HIS A 150 -29.19 0.95 -20.29
CA HIS A 150 -27.88 1.60 -20.42
C HIS A 150 -26.77 0.64 -19.98
N HIS A 151 -26.96 -0.01 -18.84
CA HIS A 151 -26.09 -1.08 -18.40
C HIS A 151 -26.06 -2.25 -19.40
N GLY A 152 -27.21 -2.69 -19.89
CA GLY A 152 -27.32 -3.82 -20.81
C GLY A 152 -26.63 -3.62 -22.16
N VAL A 153 -26.64 -2.40 -22.72
CA VAL A 153 -25.96 -2.14 -24.01
C VAL A 153 -24.44 -2.00 -23.88
N ILE A 154 -23.92 -1.81 -22.66
CA ILE A 154 -22.47 -1.76 -22.40
C ILE A 154 -21.96 -3.13 -21.93
N MET A 155 -22.56 -3.66 -20.86
CA MET A 155 -22.12 -4.88 -20.18
C MET A 155 -22.78 -6.16 -20.73
N GLY A 156 -23.60 -6.03 -21.78
CA GLY A 156 -24.30 -7.13 -22.40
C GLY A 156 -25.50 -7.65 -21.59
N ALA A 157 -26.39 -8.33 -22.29
CA ALA A 157 -27.45 -9.15 -21.72
C ALA A 157 -27.66 -10.38 -22.63
N PRO A 158 -26.84 -11.44 -22.48
CA PRO A 158 -26.88 -12.61 -23.37
C PRO A 158 -28.25 -13.29 -23.42
N TRP A 159 -28.96 -13.30 -22.29
CA TRP A 159 -30.34 -13.82 -22.19
C TRP A 159 -31.36 -13.03 -23.04
N ALA A 160 -31.05 -11.78 -23.38
CA ALA A 160 -31.84 -10.92 -24.27
C ALA A 160 -31.25 -10.83 -25.70
N GLY A 161 -30.16 -11.55 -25.99
CA GLY A 161 -29.44 -11.44 -27.26
C GLY A 161 -28.69 -10.12 -27.44
N VAL A 162 -28.38 -9.42 -26.35
CA VAL A 162 -27.57 -8.18 -26.36
C VAL A 162 -26.12 -8.57 -26.05
N PRO A 163 -25.17 -8.42 -27.00
CA PRO A 163 -23.75 -8.69 -26.72
C PRO A 163 -23.13 -7.61 -25.84
N GLU A 164 -22.00 -7.93 -25.19
CA GLU A 164 -21.13 -6.95 -24.54
C GLU A 164 -20.57 -5.97 -25.58
N LEU A 165 -20.45 -4.70 -25.20
CA LEU A 165 -19.87 -3.68 -26.06
C LEU A 165 -18.35 -3.84 -26.11
N THR A 166 -17.82 -4.19 -27.27
CA THR A 166 -16.38 -4.42 -27.45
C THR A 166 -15.63 -3.26 -28.07
N SER A 167 -16.28 -2.35 -28.80
CA SER A 167 -15.55 -1.24 -29.43
C SER A 167 -15.09 -0.21 -28.40
N MET A 168 -13.77 0.02 -28.34
CA MET A 168 -13.16 1.05 -27.48
C MET A 168 -13.78 2.43 -27.72
N CYS A 169 -14.00 2.85 -28.97
CA CYS A 169 -14.51 4.18 -29.27
C CYS A 169 -15.97 4.37 -28.85
N THR A 170 -16.80 3.34 -29.04
CA THR A 170 -18.17 3.36 -28.55
C THR A 170 -18.22 3.35 -27.02
N ILE A 171 -17.33 2.62 -26.33
CA ILE A 171 -17.22 2.66 -24.86
C ILE A 171 -16.86 4.07 -24.39
N GLN A 172 -15.90 4.74 -25.04
CA GLN A 172 -15.53 6.12 -24.71
C GLN A 172 -16.73 7.08 -24.80
N ALA A 173 -17.56 6.95 -25.85
CA ALA A 173 -18.78 7.74 -25.97
C ALA A 173 -19.85 7.37 -24.93
N MET A 174 -20.03 6.09 -24.63
CA MET A 174 -20.97 5.62 -23.62
C MET A 174 -20.54 6.02 -22.21
N SER A 175 -19.25 6.18 -21.94
CA SER A 175 -18.74 6.74 -20.68
C SER A 175 -19.26 8.15 -20.43
N ASP A 176 -19.28 8.99 -21.48
CA ASP A 176 -19.79 10.35 -21.38
C ASP A 176 -21.32 10.38 -21.13
N VAL A 177 -22.05 9.40 -21.66
CA VAL A 177 -23.46 9.18 -21.32
C VAL A 177 -23.60 8.77 -19.87
N THR A 178 -22.82 7.79 -19.39
CA THR A 178 -22.84 7.33 -17.99
C THR A 178 -22.62 8.50 -17.05
N HIS A 179 -21.59 9.33 -17.30
CA HIS A 179 -21.29 10.49 -16.47
C HIS A 179 -22.46 11.48 -16.40
N LYS A 180 -23.02 11.87 -17.55
CA LYS A 180 -24.15 12.81 -17.58
C LYS A 180 -25.42 12.21 -16.95
N TRP A 181 -25.60 10.89 -17.04
CA TRP A 181 -26.67 10.19 -16.34
C TRP A 181 -26.48 10.21 -14.82
N GLU A 182 -25.26 9.98 -14.33
CA GLU A 182 -24.93 10.04 -12.91
C GLU A 182 -25.14 11.44 -12.32
N GLU A 183 -24.99 12.50 -13.11
CA GLU A 183 -25.36 13.86 -12.68
C GLU A 183 -26.88 14.08 -12.72
N PHE A 184 -27.57 13.53 -13.72
CA PHE A 184 -29.01 13.72 -13.94
C PHE A 184 -29.88 12.92 -12.96
N HIS A 185 -29.52 11.66 -12.70
CA HIS A 185 -30.31 10.70 -11.95
C HIS A 185 -30.64 11.10 -10.50
N PRO A 186 -29.73 11.71 -9.71
CA PRO A 186 -30.03 12.11 -8.34
C PRO A 186 -31.21 13.09 -8.22
N PHE A 187 -31.43 13.95 -9.22
CA PHE A 187 -32.60 14.83 -9.24
C PHE A 187 -33.91 14.09 -9.49
N ILE A 188 -33.86 12.98 -10.21
CA ILE A 188 -35.00 12.08 -10.40
C ILE A 188 -35.28 11.31 -9.12
N GLU A 189 -34.25 10.76 -8.47
CA GLU A 189 -34.37 10.08 -7.18
C GLU A 189 -34.96 10.98 -6.11
N GLN A 190 -34.50 12.23 -5.99
CA GLN A 190 -35.07 13.20 -5.03
C GLN A 190 -36.57 13.44 -5.20
N ILE A 191 -37.09 13.38 -6.43
CA ILE A 191 -38.53 13.51 -6.69
C ILE A 191 -39.25 12.22 -6.30
N LEU A 192 -38.65 11.06 -6.57
CA LEU A 192 -39.24 9.75 -6.30
C LEU A 192 -39.18 9.34 -4.81
N ASP A 193 -38.20 9.85 -4.07
CA ASP A 193 -37.94 9.54 -2.65
C ASP A 193 -38.65 10.50 -1.68
N ALA A 194 -39.35 11.52 -2.18
CA ALA A 194 -40.12 12.45 -1.35
C ALA A 194 -41.22 11.73 -0.56
N GLU A 195 -41.52 12.17 0.66
CA GLU A 195 -42.40 11.46 1.60
C GLU A 195 -43.89 11.53 1.20
N SER A 196 -44.24 12.45 0.30
CA SER A 196 -45.61 12.63 -0.17
C SER A 196 -45.69 13.13 -1.62
N ASP A 197 -46.84 12.95 -2.27
CA ASP A 197 -47.11 13.49 -3.61
C ASP A 197 -46.98 15.02 -3.66
N ALA A 198 -47.37 15.72 -2.59
CA ALA A 198 -47.27 17.17 -2.50
C ALA A 198 -45.80 17.64 -2.43
N GLU A 199 -44.98 16.91 -1.68
CA GLU A 199 -43.54 17.15 -1.63
C GLU A 199 -42.87 16.80 -2.97
N SER A 200 -43.23 15.67 -3.57
CA SER A 200 -42.76 15.28 -4.91
C SER A 200 -43.05 16.36 -5.95
N GLN A 201 -44.26 16.93 -5.93
CA GLN A 201 -44.65 18.06 -6.78
C GLN A 201 -43.79 19.30 -6.52
N ALA A 202 -43.58 19.67 -5.25
CA ALA A 202 -42.78 20.83 -4.89
C ALA A 202 -41.31 20.66 -5.34
N THR A 203 -40.73 19.48 -5.08
CA THR A 203 -39.36 19.11 -5.49
C THR A 203 -39.23 19.13 -7.01
N ALA A 204 -40.15 18.51 -7.75
CA ALA A 204 -40.15 18.51 -9.21
C ALA A 204 -40.29 19.93 -9.79
N SER A 205 -41.15 20.77 -9.19
CA SER A 205 -41.29 22.18 -9.61
C SER A 205 -39.99 22.95 -9.42
N HIS A 206 -39.29 22.71 -8.31
CA HIS A 206 -38.04 23.38 -8.00
C HIS A 206 -36.89 22.91 -8.90
N SER A 207 -36.80 21.61 -9.20
CA SER A 207 -35.70 21.02 -9.97
C SER A 207 -35.93 21.01 -11.48
N ALA A 208 -37.14 21.29 -11.98
CA ALA A 208 -37.51 21.21 -13.39
C ALA A 208 -36.58 21.98 -14.34
N GLU A 209 -36.16 23.20 -13.98
CA GLU A 209 -35.25 23.99 -14.82
C GLU A 209 -33.85 23.35 -14.89
N THR A 210 -33.34 22.86 -13.77
CA THR A 210 -32.06 22.16 -13.69
C THR A 210 -32.08 20.87 -14.50
N ILE A 211 -33.10 20.03 -14.31
CA ILE A 211 -33.32 18.79 -15.05
C ILE A 211 -33.38 19.07 -16.56
N ALA A 212 -34.13 20.09 -16.98
CA ALA A 212 -34.22 20.49 -18.38
C ALA A 212 -32.85 20.90 -18.96
N LYS A 213 -32.05 21.68 -18.22
CA LYS A 213 -30.68 22.09 -18.62
C LYS A 213 -29.76 20.88 -18.77
N MET A 214 -29.84 19.90 -17.87
CA MET A 214 -29.01 18.69 -17.89
C MET A 214 -29.45 17.67 -18.94
N SER A 215 -30.73 17.67 -19.31
CA SER A 215 -31.28 16.76 -20.33
C SER A 215 -30.65 16.96 -21.71
N SER A 216 -30.28 18.20 -22.06
CA SER A 216 -29.78 18.52 -23.41
C SER A 216 -28.37 17.99 -23.66
N PRO A 217 -27.39 18.17 -22.76
CA PRO A 217 -26.10 17.49 -22.83
C PRO A 217 -26.23 15.97 -22.84
N LEU A 218 -27.06 15.38 -21.97
CA LEU A 218 -27.24 13.92 -21.87
C LEU A 218 -27.88 13.34 -23.15
N PHE A 219 -28.86 14.03 -23.71
CA PHE A 219 -29.45 13.65 -25.00
C PHE A 219 -28.40 13.74 -26.12
N SER A 220 -27.59 14.80 -26.14
CA SER A 220 -26.58 15.02 -27.18
C SER A 220 -25.47 13.97 -27.13
N SER A 221 -24.99 13.59 -25.94
CA SER A 221 -24.01 12.51 -25.79
C SER A 221 -24.60 11.17 -26.21
N GLN A 222 -25.87 10.88 -25.86
CA GLN A 222 -26.53 9.66 -26.31
C GLN A 222 -26.72 9.60 -27.83
N VAL A 223 -27.03 10.73 -28.48
CA VAL A 223 -27.08 10.82 -29.95
C VAL A 223 -25.71 10.49 -30.56
N ALA A 224 -24.62 11.00 -29.98
CA ALA A 224 -23.28 10.70 -30.46
C ALA A 224 -22.93 9.21 -30.29
N ALA A 225 -23.22 8.62 -29.13
CA ALA A 225 -22.96 7.21 -28.86
C ALA A 225 -23.75 6.26 -29.79
N VAL A 226 -25.04 6.56 -30.04
CA VAL A 226 -25.88 5.76 -30.96
C VAL A 226 -25.30 5.74 -32.38
N LYS A 227 -24.69 6.84 -32.85
CA LYS A 227 -24.04 6.87 -34.17
C LYS A 227 -22.88 5.87 -34.26
N LEU A 228 -22.12 5.69 -33.17
CA LEU A 228 -21.01 4.74 -33.12
C LEU A 228 -21.50 3.29 -33.08
N TYR A 229 -22.64 2.99 -32.42
CA TYR A 229 -23.26 1.66 -32.54
C TYR A 229 -23.67 1.29 -33.97
N VAL A 230 -23.99 2.28 -34.80
CA VAL A 230 -24.35 2.06 -36.21
C VAL A 230 -23.11 1.97 -37.10
N ASN A 231 -22.14 2.86 -36.88
CA ASN A 231 -20.92 2.94 -37.67
C ASN A 231 -19.75 3.47 -36.82
N ASP A 232 -19.03 2.53 -36.20
CA ASP A 232 -17.78 2.82 -35.52
C ASP A 232 -16.60 2.61 -36.48
N THR A 233 -15.84 3.68 -36.73
CA THR A 233 -14.64 3.62 -37.57
C THR A 233 -13.40 3.19 -36.78
N GLY A 234 -13.49 3.09 -35.45
CA GLY A 234 -12.35 2.84 -34.56
C GLY A 234 -11.38 4.02 -34.44
N LEU A 235 -11.67 5.17 -35.06
CA LEU A 235 -10.78 6.33 -35.15
C LEU A 235 -10.98 7.33 -34.00
N CYS A 236 -10.88 6.86 -32.75
CA CYS A 236 -10.77 7.74 -31.59
C CYS A 236 -9.35 7.71 -31.03
N THR A 237 -8.91 8.82 -30.41
CA THR A 237 -7.54 9.01 -29.90
C THR A 237 -7.51 9.20 -28.37
N PRO A 238 -8.05 8.24 -27.58
CA PRO A 238 -8.21 8.41 -26.13
C PRO A 238 -6.87 8.53 -25.39
N LEU A 239 -5.79 7.91 -25.89
CA LEU A 239 -4.46 7.96 -25.27
C LEU A 239 -3.93 9.38 -25.05
N ALA A 240 -4.19 10.30 -25.98
CA ALA A 240 -3.68 11.67 -25.92
C ALA A 240 -4.34 12.51 -24.80
N GLY A 241 -5.49 12.06 -24.27
CA GLY A 241 -6.25 12.79 -23.25
C GLY A 241 -5.98 12.34 -21.81
N ILE A 242 -5.18 11.30 -21.58
CA ILE A 242 -4.98 10.73 -20.24
C ILE A 242 -3.82 11.43 -19.54
N SER A 243 -4.14 12.14 -18.45
CA SER A 243 -3.15 12.77 -17.58
C SER A 243 -2.35 11.75 -16.78
N ARG A 244 -1.16 12.15 -16.31
CA ARG A 244 -0.32 11.36 -15.38
C ARG A 244 -1.11 10.84 -14.17
N ALA A 245 -1.97 11.68 -13.57
CA ALA A 245 -2.79 11.29 -12.43
C ALA A 245 -3.78 10.18 -12.81
N GLN A 246 -4.45 10.30 -13.96
CA GLN A 246 -5.37 9.26 -14.44
C GLN A 246 -4.66 7.94 -14.73
N TRP A 247 -3.43 7.95 -15.27
CA TRP A 247 -2.62 6.74 -15.42
C TRP A 247 -2.31 6.07 -14.08
N VAL A 248 -1.95 6.86 -13.06
CA VAL A 248 -1.75 6.35 -11.69
C VAL A 248 -3.03 5.71 -11.16
N TYR A 249 -4.19 6.36 -11.37
CA TYR A 249 -5.49 5.81 -10.95
C TYR A 249 -5.82 4.50 -11.69
N LEU A 250 -5.59 4.40 -13.00
CA LEU A 250 -5.80 3.19 -13.77
C LEU A 250 -4.96 2.02 -13.24
N LEU A 251 -3.64 2.23 -13.12
CA LEU A 251 -2.70 1.21 -12.63
C LEU A 251 -3.05 0.76 -11.20
N ASN A 252 -3.47 1.69 -10.35
CA ASN A 252 -3.90 1.38 -8.99
C ASN A 252 -5.21 0.59 -8.96
N ASN A 253 -6.20 0.94 -9.77
CA ASN A 253 -7.51 0.26 -9.77
C ASN A 253 -7.45 -1.12 -10.43
N VAL A 254 -6.72 -1.31 -11.52
CA VAL A 254 -6.47 -2.66 -12.08
C VAL A 254 -5.61 -3.50 -11.11
N GLY A 255 -4.68 -2.87 -10.40
CA GLY A 255 -3.96 -3.49 -9.29
C GLY A 255 -4.87 -3.92 -8.14
N LYS A 256 -5.83 -3.08 -7.75
CA LYS A 256 -6.84 -3.36 -6.73
C LYS A 256 -7.74 -4.52 -7.12
N GLN A 257 -8.05 -4.70 -8.41
CA GLN A 257 -8.80 -5.86 -8.90
C GLN A 257 -8.12 -7.19 -8.62
N ARG A 258 -6.80 -7.28 -8.83
CA ARG A 258 -6.02 -8.48 -8.51
C ARG A 258 -6.11 -8.83 -7.02
N PHE A 259 -6.00 -7.81 -6.17
CA PHE A 259 -6.16 -7.95 -4.72
C PHE A 259 -7.56 -8.45 -4.34
N LEU A 260 -8.61 -7.79 -4.84
CA LEU A 260 -10.00 -8.13 -4.51
C LEU A 260 -10.36 -9.56 -4.94
N GLY A 261 -9.96 -9.97 -6.14
CA GLY A 261 -10.17 -11.34 -6.63
C GLY A 261 -9.50 -12.41 -5.77
N GLN A 262 -8.32 -12.13 -5.20
CA GLN A 262 -7.69 -13.05 -4.25
C GLN A 262 -8.34 -13.00 -2.86
N LYS A 263 -8.76 -11.80 -2.41
CA LYS A 263 -9.43 -11.61 -1.11
C LYS A 263 -10.76 -12.37 -1.04
N VAL A 264 -11.61 -12.33 -2.06
CA VAL A 264 -12.89 -13.07 -2.04
C VAL A 264 -12.68 -14.58 -1.95
N SER A 265 -11.63 -15.11 -2.60
CA SER A 265 -11.26 -16.52 -2.48
C SER A 265 -10.72 -16.84 -1.08
N GLN A 266 -9.89 -15.96 -0.54
CA GLN A 266 -9.33 -16.09 0.80
C GLN A 266 -10.44 -16.10 1.87
N LEU A 267 -11.44 -15.21 1.78
CA LEU A 267 -12.61 -15.17 2.65
C LEU A 267 -13.46 -16.45 2.54
N PHE A 268 -13.67 -16.96 1.32
CA PHE A 268 -14.32 -18.24 1.11
C PHE A 268 -13.56 -19.38 1.81
N MET A 269 -12.24 -19.38 1.73
CA MET A 269 -11.43 -20.41 2.40
C MET A 269 -11.44 -20.30 3.92
N GLN A 270 -11.61 -19.10 4.51
CA GLN A 270 -11.87 -18.97 5.95
C GLN A 270 -13.18 -19.68 6.34
N ILE A 271 -14.25 -19.46 5.56
CA ILE A 271 -15.55 -20.12 5.75
C ILE A 271 -15.40 -21.65 5.63
N ALA A 272 -14.71 -22.13 4.60
CA ALA A 272 -14.53 -23.57 4.35
C ALA A 272 -13.71 -24.26 5.44
N ASN A 273 -12.71 -23.59 6.02
CA ASN A 273 -11.93 -24.09 7.15
C ASN A 273 -12.64 -23.90 8.51
N GLY A 274 -13.84 -23.31 8.53
CA GLY A 274 -14.62 -23.10 9.76
C GLY A 274 -14.09 -22.00 10.68
N VAL A 275 -13.28 -21.07 10.17
CA VAL A 275 -12.68 -19.96 10.95
C VAL A 275 -13.35 -18.64 10.55
N ASP A 276 -13.75 -17.83 11.54
CA ASP A 276 -14.37 -16.51 11.35
C ASP A 276 -15.54 -16.46 10.34
N VAL A 277 -16.36 -17.52 10.36
CA VAL A 277 -17.36 -17.80 9.32
C VAL A 277 -18.35 -16.65 9.10
N GLN A 278 -18.91 -16.08 10.16
CA GLN A 278 -19.95 -15.05 10.03
C GLN A 278 -19.41 -13.74 9.47
N ASN A 279 -18.29 -13.26 10.01
CA ASN A 279 -17.64 -12.05 9.52
C ASN A 279 -17.13 -12.24 8.09
N SER A 280 -16.64 -13.45 7.75
CA SER A 280 -16.22 -13.79 6.41
C SER A 280 -17.37 -13.78 5.41
N LYS A 281 -18.56 -14.28 5.76
CA LYS A 281 -19.75 -14.25 4.89
C LYS A 281 -20.21 -12.82 4.59
N VAL A 282 -20.24 -11.97 5.62
CA VAL A 282 -20.59 -10.55 5.47
C VAL A 282 -19.57 -9.86 4.57
N SER A 283 -18.27 -10.03 4.87
CA SER A 283 -17.18 -9.42 4.11
C SER A 283 -17.15 -9.90 2.66
N LEU A 284 -17.38 -11.20 2.42
CA LEU A 284 -17.43 -11.79 1.09
C LEU A 284 -18.58 -11.18 0.26
N SER A 285 -19.76 -11.01 0.86
CA SER A 285 -20.91 -10.41 0.18
C SER A 285 -20.62 -8.96 -0.27
N VAL A 286 -20.01 -8.16 0.60
CA VAL A 286 -19.59 -6.79 0.30
C VAL A 286 -18.48 -6.77 -0.78
N ASP A 287 -17.47 -7.63 -0.65
CA ASP A 287 -16.35 -7.68 -1.57
C ASP A 287 -16.76 -8.19 -2.96
N LEU A 288 -17.74 -9.10 -3.08
CA LEU A 288 -18.30 -9.51 -4.38
C LEU A 288 -18.94 -8.32 -5.13
N ALA A 289 -19.69 -7.47 -4.41
CA ALA A 289 -20.27 -6.27 -4.99
C ALA A 289 -19.19 -5.25 -5.37
N SER A 290 -18.25 -4.99 -4.47
CA SER A 290 -17.13 -4.06 -4.67
C SER A 290 -16.23 -4.47 -5.86
N THR A 291 -15.90 -5.75 -5.98
CA THR A 291 -15.09 -6.29 -7.09
C THR A 291 -15.80 -6.09 -8.42
N THR A 292 -17.11 -6.37 -8.48
CA THR A 292 -17.92 -6.13 -9.68
C THR A 292 -17.93 -4.65 -10.06
N GLN A 293 -18.16 -3.76 -9.09
CA GLN A 293 -18.25 -2.32 -9.34
C GLN A 293 -16.93 -1.73 -9.83
N VAL A 294 -15.79 -2.11 -9.23
CA VAL A 294 -14.48 -1.61 -9.67
C VAL A 294 -14.16 -2.12 -11.09
N LEU A 295 -14.59 -3.33 -11.48
CA LEU A 295 -14.27 -3.90 -12.79
C LEU A 295 -15.12 -3.23 -13.86
N ARG A 296 -16.39 -3.00 -13.55
CA ARG A 296 -17.27 -2.17 -14.37
C ARG A 296 -16.70 -0.77 -14.56
N SER A 297 -16.20 -0.13 -13.50
CA SER A 297 -15.60 1.21 -13.60
C SER A 297 -14.34 1.23 -14.48
N LEU A 298 -13.58 0.13 -14.54
CA LEU A 298 -12.45 0.00 -15.46
C LEU A 298 -12.86 -0.20 -16.92
N ILE A 299 -14.05 -0.77 -17.18
CA ILE A 299 -14.61 -0.97 -18.53
C ILE A 299 -15.30 0.30 -19.02
N GLU A 300 -16.18 0.87 -18.22
CA GLU A 300 -17.03 2.01 -18.60
C GLU A 300 -16.34 3.36 -18.36
N GLY A 301 -15.29 3.41 -17.55
CA GLY A 301 -14.81 4.64 -16.93
C GLY A 301 -15.73 5.13 -15.80
N SER A 302 -15.25 6.11 -15.03
CA SER A 302 -16.01 6.83 -14.02
C SER A 302 -15.39 8.20 -13.81
N VAL A 303 -16.08 9.26 -14.24
CA VAL A 303 -15.61 10.64 -14.06
C VAL A 303 -15.56 11.02 -12.58
N VAL A 304 -16.56 10.59 -11.80
CA VAL A 304 -16.63 10.81 -10.34
C VAL A 304 -15.43 10.21 -9.61
N HIS A 305 -14.92 9.07 -10.08
CA HIS A 305 -13.74 8.41 -9.50
C HIS A 305 -12.44 8.69 -10.25
N HIS A 306 -12.44 9.61 -11.22
CA HIS A 306 -11.29 9.93 -12.08
C HIS A 306 -10.69 8.73 -12.81
N ILE A 307 -11.52 7.75 -13.16
CA ILE A 307 -11.14 6.56 -13.93
C ILE A 307 -11.51 6.82 -15.40
N PRO A 308 -10.56 7.04 -16.31
CA PRO A 308 -10.87 7.10 -17.73
C PRO A 308 -11.28 5.71 -18.25
N PRO A 309 -12.04 5.62 -19.35
CA PRO A 309 -12.31 4.33 -19.99
C PRO A 309 -11.04 3.76 -20.64
N PRO A 310 -11.03 2.46 -21.00
CA PRO A 310 -9.88 1.80 -21.60
C PRO A 310 -9.31 2.56 -22.81
N PRO A 311 -7.98 2.82 -22.84
CA PRO A 311 -7.39 3.67 -23.88
C PRO A 311 -6.92 2.93 -25.13
N THR A 312 -6.98 1.59 -25.14
CA THR A 312 -6.65 0.78 -26.32
C THR A 312 -7.65 -0.34 -26.48
N GLN A 313 -7.86 -0.79 -27.73
CA GLN A 313 -8.75 -1.92 -28.02
C GLN A 313 -8.30 -3.20 -27.32
N ALA A 314 -6.98 -3.45 -27.24
CA ALA A 314 -6.45 -4.61 -26.52
C ALA A 314 -6.79 -4.60 -25.02
N ILE A 315 -6.75 -3.43 -24.37
CA ILE A 315 -7.16 -3.30 -22.96
C ILE A 315 -8.68 -3.52 -22.83
N THR A 316 -9.49 -2.97 -23.74
CA THR A 316 -10.93 -3.21 -23.78
C THR A 316 -11.25 -4.70 -23.86
N ASP A 317 -10.69 -5.39 -24.86
CA ASP A 317 -10.92 -6.82 -25.08
C ASP A 317 -10.51 -7.65 -23.85
N GLN A 318 -9.36 -7.33 -23.25
CA GLN A 318 -8.87 -8.03 -22.07
C GLN A 318 -9.73 -7.79 -20.82
N LEU A 319 -10.27 -6.58 -20.63
CA LEU A 319 -11.17 -6.30 -19.51
C LEU A 319 -12.54 -6.96 -19.67
N ILE A 320 -13.06 -7.05 -20.89
CA ILE A 320 -14.30 -7.79 -21.19
C ILE A 320 -14.08 -9.28 -20.93
N SER A 321 -12.95 -9.84 -21.38
CA SER A 321 -12.56 -11.20 -21.03
C SER A 321 -12.45 -11.42 -19.52
N ALA A 322 -11.83 -10.47 -18.80
CA ALA A 322 -11.74 -10.52 -17.34
C ALA A 322 -13.11 -10.43 -16.65
N HIS A 323 -14.06 -9.66 -17.22
CA HIS A 323 -15.43 -9.58 -16.74
C HIS A 323 -16.16 -10.92 -16.87
N GLY A 324 -16.07 -11.60 -18.01
CA GLY A 324 -16.65 -12.93 -18.19
C GLY A 324 -16.11 -13.94 -17.16
N VAL A 325 -14.78 -14.00 -17.00
CA VAL A 325 -14.14 -14.89 -16.00
C VAL A 325 -14.56 -14.52 -14.57
N TRP A 326 -14.71 -13.24 -14.28
CA TRP A 326 -15.20 -12.78 -12.97
C TRP A 326 -16.64 -13.20 -12.70
N LEU A 327 -17.54 -13.11 -13.70
CA LEU A 327 -18.94 -13.53 -13.54
C LEU A 327 -19.05 -15.03 -13.23
N ASP A 328 -18.26 -15.86 -13.92
CA ASP A 328 -18.17 -17.30 -13.62
C ASP A 328 -17.70 -17.53 -12.18
N PHE A 329 -16.63 -16.85 -11.79
CA PHE A 329 -16.08 -16.97 -10.44
C PHE A 329 -17.08 -16.52 -9.36
N ARG A 330 -17.70 -15.36 -9.56
CA ARG A 330 -18.75 -14.82 -8.68
C ARG A 330 -19.92 -15.78 -8.55
N SER A 331 -20.37 -16.38 -9.65
CA SER A 331 -21.49 -17.34 -9.65
C SER A 331 -21.19 -18.55 -8.77
N VAL A 332 -19.96 -19.08 -8.83
CA VAL A 332 -19.52 -20.20 -7.97
C VAL A 332 -19.55 -19.79 -6.50
N LEU A 333 -18.98 -18.61 -6.16
CA LEU A 333 -18.96 -18.10 -4.78
C LEU A 333 -20.36 -17.84 -4.23
N GLN A 334 -21.24 -17.21 -5.01
CA GLN A 334 -22.62 -16.92 -4.60
C GLN A 334 -23.41 -18.21 -4.37
N THR A 335 -23.33 -19.16 -5.29
CA THR A 335 -23.97 -20.48 -5.13
C THR A 335 -23.47 -21.17 -3.87
N ALA A 336 -22.16 -21.11 -3.61
CA ALA A 336 -21.57 -21.71 -2.42
C ALA A 336 -22.08 -21.04 -1.12
N MET A 337 -22.23 -19.71 -1.11
CA MET A 337 -22.78 -18.98 0.03
C MET A 337 -24.26 -19.29 0.27
N ASP A 338 -25.10 -19.23 -0.76
CA ASP A 338 -26.55 -19.37 -0.67
C ASP A 338 -26.96 -20.76 -0.16
N PHE A 339 -26.23 -21.80 -0.58
CA PHE A 339 -26.48 -23.18 -0.18
C PHE A 339 -25.58 -23.66 0.96
N GLY A 340 -24.71 -22.80 1.51
CA GLY A 340 -23.74 -23.16 2.54
C GLY A 340 -22.77 -24.27 2.14
N LYS A 341 -22.49 -24.43 0.84
CA LYS A 341 -21.65 -25.51 0.31
C LYS A 341 -20.17 -25.17 0.45
N THR A 342 -19.46 -26.03 1.15
CA THR A 342 -18.02 -25.96 1.37
C THR A 342 -17.36 -27.33 1.14
N ASP A 343 -18.00 -28.18 0.33
CA ASP A 343 -17.47 -29.48 -0.06
C ASP A 343 -16.26 -29.35 -1.00
N HIS A 344 -15.48 -30.42 -1.12
CA HIS A 344 -14.24 -30.44 -1.90
C HIS A 344 -14.46 -30.03 -3.37
N LEU A 345 -15.56 -30.44 -4.03
CA LEU A 345 -15.79 -30.06 -5.43
C LEU A 345 -16.02 -28.55 -5.56
N THR A 346 -16.74 -27.96 -4.61
CA THR A 346 -16.94 -26.50 -4.55
C THR A 346 -15.63 -25.76 -4.30
N VAL A 347 -14.79 -26.26 -3.37
CA VAL A 347 -13.45 -25.69 -3.09
C VAL A 347 -12.54 -25.76 -4.32
N THR A 348 -12.44 -26.92 -4.98
CA THR A 348 -11.67 -27.08 -6.23
C THR A 348 -12.11 -26.08 -7.31
N ARG A 349 -13.43 -25.85 -7.45
CA ARG A 349 -13.97 -24.88 -8.42
C ARG A 349 -13.61 -23.44 -8.06
N VAL A 350 -13.73 -23.06 -6.78
CA VAL A 350 -13.34 -21.73 -6.30
C VAL A 350 -11.85 -21.48 -6.54
N ASP A 351 -11.00 -22.45 -6.25
CA ASP A 351 -9.55 -22.34 -6.47
C ASP A 351 -9.22 -22.17 -7.96
N HIS A 352 -9.78 -23.02 -8.83
CA HIS A 352 -9.59 -22.91 -10.28
C HIS A 352 -10.04 -21.54 -10.83
N GLN A 353 -11.24 -21.09 -10.46
CA GLN A 353 -11.79 -19.82 -10.92
C GLN A 353 -11.02 -18.61 -10.37
N SER A 354 -10.54 -18.68 -9.12
CA SER A 354 -9.67 -17.66 -8.54
C SER A 354 -8.37 -17.47 -9.32
N ARG A 355 -7.78 -18.58 -9.81
CA ARG A 355 -6.57 -18.55 -10.64
C ARG A 355 -6.83 -18.00 -12.03
N MET A 356 -7.92 -18.40 -12.67
CA MET A 356 -8.35 -17.86 -13.96
C MET A 356 -8.58 -16.34 -13.88
N ALA A 357 -9.29 -15.88 -12.86
CA ALA A 357 -9.55 -14.46 -12.64
C ALA A 357 -8.25 -13.66 -12.42
N LEU A 358 -7.33 -14.18 -11.60
CA LEU A 358 -6.03 -13.53 -11.37
C LEU A 358 -5.20 -13.41 -12.65
N ASN A 359 -5.16 -14.48 -13.46
CA ASN A 359 -4.42 -14.48 -14.71
C ASN A 359 -4.99 -13.45 -15.70
N SER A 360 -6.32 -13.40 -15.83
CA SER A 360 -6.97 -12.44 -16.74
C SER A 360 -6.71 -10.98 -16.33
N VAL A 361 -6.79 -10.65 -15.04
CA VAL A 361 -6.51 -9.28 -14.56
C VAL A 361 -5.01 -8.95 -14.60
N ASN A 362 -4.12 -9.93 -14.45
CA ASN A 362 -2.67 -9.73 -14.66
C ASN A 362 -2.36 -9.33 -16.10
N LEU A 363 -3.01 -9.95 -17.09
CA LEU A 363 -2.88 -9.57 -18.50
C LEU A 363 -3.35 -8.13 -18.73
N ALA A 364 -4.52 -7.76 -18.19
CA ALA A 364 -5.00 -6.37 -18.27
C ALA A 364 -4.00 -5.39 -17.63
N THR A 365 -3.41 -5.75 -16.49
CA THR A 365 -2.42 -4.90 -15.82
C THR A 365 -1.18 -4.67 -16.68
N ASN A 366 -0.68 -5.71 -17.33
CA ASN A 366 0.50 -5.59 -18.20
C ASN A 366 0.21 -4.69 -19.41
N LEU A 367 -0.96 -4.84 -20.04
CA LEU A 367 -1.39 -3.96 -21.13
C LEU A 367 -1.51 -2.50 -20.70
N TYR A 368 -2.03 -2.24 -19.49
CA TYR A 368 -2.07 -0.89 -18.92
C TYR A 368 -0.66 -0.34 -18.65
N GLU A 369 0.25 -1.15 -18.15
CA GLU A 369 1.64 -0.76 -17.91
C GLU A 369 2.35 -0.39 -19.21
N GLU A 370 2.21 -1.23 -20.25
CA GLU A 370 2.78 -1.01 -21.58
C GLU A 370 2.21 0.27 -22.23
N ALA A 371 0.90 0.46 -22.18
CA ALA A 371 0.25 1.66 -22.71
C ALA A 371 0.67 2.94 -21.95
N ALA A 372 0.82 2.85 -20.63
CA ALA A 372 1.29 3.95 -19.80
C ALA A 372 2.76 4.28 -20.10
N LEU A 373 3.63 3.27 -20.26
CA LEU A 373 5.04 3.47 -20.60
C LEU A 373 5.20 4.12 -21.97
N ALA A 374 4.37 3.74 -22.95
CA ALA A 374 4.38 4.31 -24.29
C ALA A 374 3.88 5.77 -24.32
N SER A 375 2.89 6.10 -23.49
CA SER A 375 2.22 7.43 -23.51
C SER A 375 2.83 8.44 -22.54
N GLU A 376 3.32 7.98 -21.39
CA GLU A 376 3.90 8.79 -20.31
C GLU A 376 5.18 8.10 -19.78
N PRO A 377 6.31 8.18 -20.53
CA PRO A 377 7.55 7.45 -20.18
C PRO A 377 8.16 7.86 -18.83
N THR A 378 7.80 9.04 -18.31
CA THR A 378 8.29 9.54 -17.01
C THR A 378 7.48 9.02 -15.83
N LEU A 379 6.36 8.34 -16.07
CA LEU A 379 5.60 7.67 -15.03
C LEU A 379 6.31 6.35 -14.67
N PRO A 380 6.58 6.08 -13.38
CA PRO A 380 7.19 4.82 -12.97
C PRO A 380 6.15 3.68 -12.97
N SER A 381 5.52 3.41 -14.11
CA SER A 381 4.41 2.44 -14.27
C SER A 381 4.81 1.03 -13.81
N HIS A 382 6.01 0.58 -14.19
CA HIS A 382 6.58 -0.70 -13.78
C HIS A 382 6.75 -0.80 -12.25
N VAL A 383 7.23 0.27 -11.61
CA VAL A 383 7.38 0.36 -10.14
C VAL A 383 6.02 0.28 -9.45
N ILE A 384 5.02 1.01 -9.97
CA ILE A 384 3.64 0.99 -9.45
C ILE A 384 3.04 -0.41 -9.57
N ASN A 385 3.24 -1.10 -10.70
CA ASN A 385 2.77 -2.48 -10.87
C ASN A 385 3.46 -3.44 -9.89
N MET A 386 4.79 -3.37 -9.78
CA MET A 386 5.59 -4.19 -8.86
C MET A 386 5.16 -4.00 -7.39
N ALA A 387 4.97 -2.75 -6.97
CA ALA A 387 4.47 -2.43 -5.64
C ALA A 387 3.01 -2.92 -5.46
N GLY A 388 2.16 -2.74 -6.48
CA GLY A 388 0.80 -3.24 -6.50
C GLY A 388 0.69 -4.77 -6.36
N ARG A 389 1.65 -5.51 -6.95
CA ARG A 389 1.75 -6.97 -6.87
C ARG A 389 1.92 -7.45 -5.43
N GLN A 390 2.70 -6.76 -4.61
CA GLN A 390 2.90 -7.13 -3.20
C GLN A 390 1.58 -7.09 -2.40
N ARG A 391 0.68 -6.14 -2.67
CA ARG A 391 -0.66 -6.08 -2.03
C ARG A 391 -1.48 -7.35 -2.29
N MET A 392 -1.46 -7.83 -3.53
CA MET A 392 -2.17 -9.05 -3.93
C MET A 392 -1.54 -10.30 -3.30
N LEU A 393 -0.20 -10.34 -3.22
CA LEU A 393 0.53 -11.51 -2.70
C LEU A 393 0.17 -11.85 -1.26
N PHE A 394 -0.13 -10.89 -0.38
CA PHE A 394 -0.59 -11.18 0.98
C PHE A 394 -1.87 -12.04 1.00
N GLN A 395 -2.85 -11.68 0.16
CA GLN A 395 -4.11 -12.41 0.03
C GLN A 395 -3.89 -13.77 -0.62
N LYS A 396 -3.06 -13.83 -1.67
CA LYS A 396 -2.75 -15.08 -2.39
C LYS A 396 -2.03 -16.10 -1.50
N ILE A 397 -1.00 -15.68 -0.76
CA ILE A 397 -0.27 -16.51 0.21
C ILE A 397 -1.22 -17.05 1.28
N SER A 398 -2.10 -16.20 1.80
CA SER A 398 -3.09 -16.60 2.80
C SER A 398 -4.12 -17.59 2.24
N LYS A 399 -4.59 -17.38 1.01
CA LYS A 399 -5.48 -18.30 0.29
C LYS A 399 -4.82 -19.66 0.10
N GLU A 400 -3.58 -19.70 -0.40
CA GLU A 400 -2.82 -20.92 -0.66
C GLU A 400 -2.56 -21.73 0.61
N ALA A 401 -2.17 -21.06 1.70
CA ALA A 401 -2.04 -21.70 3.01
C ALA A 401 -3.37 -22.32 3.48
N SER A 402 -4.49 -21.61 3.31
CA SER A 402 -5.82 -22.12 3.69
C SER A 402 -6.32 -23.27 2.80
N LEU A 403 -5.96 -23.30 1.52
CA LEU A 403 -6.23 -24.43 0.61
C LEU A 403 -5.48 -25.68 1.07
N ILE A 404 -4.20 -25.56 1.40
CA ILE A 404 -3.38 -26.65 1.95
C ILE A 404 -3.97 -27.14 3.28
N CYS A 405 -4.32 -26.21 4.18
CA CYS A 405 -4.92 -26.52 5.49
C CYS A 405 -6.24 -27.30 5.35
N TYR A 406 -7.05 -26.96 4.35
CA TYR A 406 -8.30 -27.66 4.05
C TYR A 406 -8.06 -29.07 3.45
N GLY A 407 -6.90 -29.27 2.80
CA GLY A 407 -6.54 -30.51 2.10
C GLY A 407 -6.76 -30.47 0.58
N GLU A 408 -7.04 -29.30 0.00
CA GLU A 408 -7.23 -29.13 -1.45
C GLU A 408 -5.87 -29.10 -2.16
N GLY A 409 -5.63 -30.04 -3.08
CA GLY A 409 -4.49 -29.99 -3.99
C GLY A 409 -3.14 -29.75 -3.32
N VAL A 410 -2.90 -30.39 -2.17
CA VAL A 410 -1.82 -30.06 -1.20
C VAL A 410 -0.45 -29.84 -1.85
N GLU A 411 0.02 -30.77 -2.69
CA GLU A 411 1.33 -30.67 -3.34
C GLU A 411 1.43 -29.44 -4.25
N HIS A 412 0.41 -29.23 -5.08
CA HIS A 412 0.34 -28.11 -6.01
C HIS A 412 0.25 -26.77 -5.28
N ASN A 413 -0.61 -26.68 -4.26
CA ASN A 413 -0.76 -25.45 -3.48
C ASN A 413 0.48 -25.15 -2.63
N TRP A 414 1.25 -26.16 -2.20
CA TRP A 414 2.56 -25.95 -1.57
C TRP A 414 3.59 -25.34 -2.52
N HIS A 415 3.62 -25.81 -3.77
CA HIS A 415 4.45 -25.21 -4.81
C HIS A 415 4.06 -23.74 -5.06
N ASP A 416 2.77 -23.47 -5.19
CA ASP A 416 2.24 -22.12 -5.41
C ASP A 416 2.52 -21.19 -4.22
N LEU A 417 2.38 -21.68 -2.98
CA LEU A 417 2.71 -20.94 -1.76
C LEU A 417 4.20 -20.52 -1.75
N ASN A 418 5.10 -21.45 -2.04
CA ASN A 418 6.54 -21.16 -2.09
C ASN A 418 6.88 -20.19 -3.23
N SER A 419 6.24 -20.34 -4.39
CA SER A 419 6.38 -19.42 -5.52
C SER A 419 5.91 -18.01 -5.14
N SER A 420 4.75 -17.87 -4.51
CA SER A 420 4.20 -16.58 -4.03
C SER A 420 5.12 -15.89 -3.03
N ARG A 421 5.68 -16.64 -2.08
CA ARG A 421 6.66 -16.12 -1.11
C ARG A 421 7.94 -15.63 -1.79
N GLY A 422 8.45 -16.40 -2.75
CA GLY A 422 9.60 -16.02 -3.57
C GLY A 422 9.33 -14.75 -4.40
N MET A 423 8.15 -14.66 -5.02
CA MET A 423 7.71 -13.48 -5.77
C MET A 423 7.62 -12.23 -4.88
N PHE A 424 7.11 -12.37 -3.64
CA PHE A 424 7.07 -11.25 -2.70
C PHE A 424 8.49 -10.77 -2.37
N SER A 425 9.36 -11.69 -1.94
CA SER A 425 10.74 -11.37 -1.57
C SER A 425 11.49 -10.70 -2.73
N SER A 426 11.37 -11.25 -3.94
CA SER A 426 11.96 -10.68 -5.14
C SER A 426 11.45 -9.26 -5.43
N ALA A 427 10.13 -9.07 -5.49
CA ALA A 427 9.53 -7.76 -5.74
C ALA A 427 9.91 -6.74 -4.67
N HIS A 428 9.95 -7.14 -3.40
CA HIS A 428 10.33 -6.29 -2.28
C HIS A 428 11.77 -5.79 -2.41
N TRP A 429 12.71 -6.68 -2.68
CA TRP A 429 14.12 -6.31 -2.79
C TRP A 429 14.44 -5.58 -4.09
N VAL A 430 13.75 -5.89 -5.19
CA VAL A 430 13.91 -5.13 -6.45
C VAL A 430 13.46 -3.67 -6.27
N LEU A 431 12.36 -3.41 -5.55
CA LEU A 431 11.94 -2.04 -5.25
C LEU A 431 12.97 -1.27 -4.39
N LEU A 432 13.61 -1.95 -3.43
CA LEU A 432 14.54 -1.30 -2.51
C LEU A 432 15.95 -1.15 -3.10
N LEU A 433 16.48 -2.20 -3.71
CA LEU A 433 17.85 -2.25 -4.23
C LEU A 433 17.96 -1.74 -5.67
N GLY A 434 16.84 -1.68 -6.39
CA GLY A 434 16.81 -1.41 -7.82
C GLY A 434 17.16 -2.64 -8.66
N LYS A 435 16.99 -2.50 -9.97
CA LYS A 435 17.34 -3.47 -11.00
C LYS A 435 17.74 -2.70 -12.26
N LEU A 436 18.85 -3.06 -12.89
CA LEU A 436 19.22 -2.47 -14.18
C LEU A 436 18.18 -2.83 -15.26
N PRO A 437 17.98 -1.97 -16.28
CA PRO A 437 17.12 -2.29 -17.41
C PRO A 437 17.63 -3.54 -18.14
N ASP A 438 16.71 -4.34 -18.64
CA ASP A 438 16.96 -5.50 -19.50
C ASP A 438 16.04 -5.47 -20.73
N SER A 439 16.06 -6.51 -21.57
CA SER A 439 15.24 -6.56 -22.78
C SER A 439 13.73 -6.50 -22.50
N ASP A 440 13.32 -6.86 -21.28
CA ASP A 440 11.92 -7.12 -20.92
C ASP A 440 11.39 -6.11 -19.89
N SER A 441 12.23 -5.19 -19.37
CA SER A 441 11.88 -4.24 -18.31
C SER A 441 12.70 -2.95 -18.35
N PRO A 442 12.08 -1.76 -18.15
CA PRO A 442 12.74 -0.44 -18.20
C PRO A 442 13.74 -0.16 -17.06
N GLY A 443 13.98 -1.13 -16.17
CA GLY A 443 14.83 -0.95 -15.00
C GLY A 443 14.09 -0.25 -13.85
N ILE A 444 14.60 -0.42 -12.63
CA ILE A 444 14.06 0.17 -11.41
C ILE A 444 15.22 0.82 -10.66
N ASN A 445 15.07 2.10 -10.34
CA ASN A 445 16.05 2.80 -9.51
C ASN A 445 15.99 2.31 -8.07
N LYS A 446 17.14 2.31 -7.39
CA LYS A 446 17.25 2.04 -5.96
C LYS A 446 16.41 3.06 -5.18
N THR A 447 15.66 2.59 -4.18
CA THR A 447 14.94 3.49 -3.27
C THR A 447 15.93 4.12 -2.29
N THR A 448 16.01 5.45 -2.30
CA THR A 448 16.87 6.25 -1.40
C THR A 448 16.09 7.16 -0.47
N ASP A 449 14.80 7.36 -0.70
CA ASP A 449 13.96 8.19 0.16
C ASP A 449 13.72 7.51 1.52
N VAL A 450 14.08 8.20 2.60
CA VAL A 450 13.99 7.67 3.97
C VAL A 450 12.56 7.26 4.35
N CYS A 451 11.54 8.00 3.92
CA CYS A 451 10.15 7.71 4.25
C CYS A 451 9.66 6.47 3.50
N VAL A 452 10.06 6.28 2.24
CA VAL A 452 9.78 5.04 1.50
C VAL A 452 10.48 3.85 2.16
N ILE A 453 11.74 3.99 2.56
CA ILE A 453 12.49 2.93 3.25
C ILE A 453 11.81 2.55 4.57
N GLN A 454 11.44 3.54 5.39
CA GLN A 454 10.73 3.32 6.65
C GLN A 454 9.39 2.61 6.42
N GLN A 455 8.62 3.01 5.40
CA GLN A 455 7.36 2.35 5.09
C GLN A 455 7.56 0.92 4.58
N MET A 456 8.58 0.68 3.74
CA MET A 456 8.92 -0.66 3.26
C MET A 456 9.45 -1.56 4.38
N LYS A 457 10.11 -1.01 5.41
CA LYS A 457 10.47 -1.74 6.63
C LYS A 457 9.23 -2.26 7.36
N VAL A 458 8.21 -1.42 7.53
CA VAL A 458 6.92 -1.83 8.12
C VAL A 458 6.29 -2.96 7.30
N VAL A 459 6.32 -2.85 5.97
CA VAL A 459 5.83 -3.91 5.05
C VAL A 459 6.60 -5.21 5.24
N ALA A 460 7.94 -5.17 5.32
CA ALA A 460 8.77 -6.34 5.52
C ALA A 460 8.50 -7.04 6.86
N ASP A 461 8.37 -6.26 7.93
CA ASP A 461 8.10 -6.77 9.28
C ASP A 461 6.73 -7.46 9.36
N LEU A 462 5.70 -6.85 8.74
CA LEU A 462 4.36 -7.43 8.66
C LEU A 462 4.34 -8.68 7.78
N TYR A 463 5.07 -8.67 6.66
CA TYR A 463 5.22 -9.84 5.81
C TYR A 463 5.87 -11.00 6.57
N GLY A 464 6.94 -10.77 7.33
CA GLY A 464 7.60 -11.85 8.08
C GLY A 464 6.65 -12.56 9.06
N LYS A 465 5.80 -11.80 9.76
CA LYS A 465 4.75 -12.35 10.63
C LYS A 465 3.69 -13.12 9.84
N LEU A 466 3.24 -12.55 8.71
CA LEU A 466 2.25 -13.17 7.83
C LEU A 466 2.77 -14.46 7.20
N GLU A 467 4.03 -14.49 6.76
CA GLU A 467 4.70 -15.65 6.20
C GLU A 467 4.80 -16.79 7.22
N GLN A 468 5.20 -16.47 8.46
CA GLN A 468 5.25 -17.46 9.54
C GLN A 468 3.86 -18.05 9.82
N ALA A 469 2.84 -17.20 9.95
CA ALA A 469 1.46 -17.64 10.15
C ALA A 469 0.96 -18.49 8.97
N ALA A 470 1.29 -18.12 7.73
CA ALA A 470 0.93 -18.88 6.53
C ALA A 470 1.53 -20.28 6.52
N LEU A 471 2.80 -20.44 6.88
CA LEU A 471 3.44 -21.76 6.95
C LEU A 471 2.83 -22.61 8.06
N GLN A 472 2.48 -22.02 9.20
CA GLN A 472 1.79 -22.73 10.29
C GLN A 472 0.38 -23.14 9.89
N THR A 473 -0.38 -22.29 9.20
CA THR A 473 -1.69 -22.62 8.63
C THR A 473 -1.58 -23.75 7.62
N ALA A 474 -0.64 -23.68 6.68
CA ALA A 474 -0.37 -24.76 5.72
C ALA A 474 0.05 -26.08 6.39
N SER A 475 0.54 -26.03 7.63
CA SER A 475 0.86 -27.20 8.45
C SER A 475 -0.34 -27.72 9.27
N GLY A 476 -1.54 -27.13 9.10
CA GLY A 476 -2.79 -27.55 9.76
C GLY A 476 -3.23 -26.68 10.95
N SER A 477 -2.56 -25.56 11.25
CA SER A 477 -2.93 -24.72 12.40
C SER A 477 -4.06 -23.73 12.09
N LEU A 478 -5.27 -24.01 12.58
CA LEU A 478 -6.40 -23.09 12.52
C LEU A 478 -6.22 -21.83 13.38
N VAL A 479 -5.41 -21.91 14.46
CA VAL A 479 -5.04 -20.73 15.27
C VAL A 479 -4.21 -19.77 14.44
N ALA A 480 -3.23 -20.29 13.68
CA ALA A 480 -2.43 -19.47 12.78
C ALA A 480 -3.27 -18.88 11.65
N LEU A 481 -4.31 -19.58 11.19
CA LEU A 481 -5.28 -19.01 10.23
C LEU A 481 -6.01 -17.80 10.85
N GLY A 482 -6.39 -17.88 12.12
CA GLY A 482 -6.91 -16.72 12.87
C GLY A 482 -5.95 -15.54 12.90
N GLU A 483 -4.64 -15.78 13.03
CA GLU A 483 -3.62 -14.72 12.99
C GLU A 483 -3.43 -14.14 11.58
N LEU A 484 -3.49 -14.96 10.53
CA LEU A 484 -3.49 -14.47 9.15
C LEU A 484 -4.64 -13.49 8.87
N ILE A 485 -5.83 -13.77 9.41
CA ILE A 485 -7.01 -12.89 9.25
C ILE A 485 -6.73 -11.51 9.83
N LYS A 486 -6.06 -11.44 11.00
CA LYS A 486 -5.69 -10.17 11.65
C LYS A 486 -4.56 -9.44 10.91
N LEU A 487 -3.57 -10.17 10.42
CA LEU A 487 -2.38 -9.59 9.78
C LEU A 487 -2.65 -9.04 8.38
N ASN A 488 -3.49 -9.71 7.60
CA ASN A 488 -3.80 -9.33 6.21
C ASN A 488 -4.24 -7.86 6.02
N PRO A 489 -5.24 -7.33 6.74
CA PRO A 489 -5.67 -5.94 6.56
C PRO A 489 -4.58 -4.93 6.94
N VAL A 490 -3.77 -5.24 7.96
CA VAL A 490 -2.67 -4.37 8.41
C VAL A 490 -1.53 -4.36 7.38
N ALA A 491 -1.13 -5.54 6.88
CA ALA A 491 -0.12 -5.68 5.83
C ALA A 491 -0.55 -5.01 4.52
N PHE A 492 -1.82 -5.19 4.12
CA PHE A 492 -2.39 -4.50 2.97
C PHE A 492 -2.34 -2.99 3.13
N SER A 493 -2.78 -2.45 4.27
CA SER A 493 -2.77 -1.02 4.54
C SER A 493 -1.36 -0.43 4.44
N ALA A 494 -0.38 -1.08 5.09
CA ALA A 494 1.02 -0.66 5.02
C ALA A 494 1.57 -0.66 3.58
N MET A 495 1.28 -1.70 2.80
CA MET A 495 1.74 -1.74 1.40
C MET A 495 0.96 -0.78 0.51
N ASN A 496 -0.31 -0.50 0.80
CA ASN A 496 -1.09 0.48 0.07
C ASN A 496 -0.53 1.90 0.25
N THR A 497 -0.06 2.25 1.45
CA THR A 497 0.70 3.48 1.70
C THR A 497 1.99 3.52 0.88
N ALA A 498 2.76 2.42 0.85
CA ALA A 498 3.99 2.33 0.05
C ALA A 498 3.73 2.52 -1.45
N VAL A 499 2.67 1.91 -1.99
CA VAL A 499 2.25 2.12 -3.39
C VAL A 499 1.93 3.59 -3.67
N GLY A 500 1.28 4.27 -2.72
CA GLY A 500 1.03 5.71 -2.80
C GLY A 500 2.31 6.52 -2.93
N PHE A 501 3.33 6.21 -2.12
CA PHE A 501 4.63 6.88 -2.17
C PHE A 501 5.38 6.65 -3.50
N TYR A 502 5.38 5.42 -4.02
CA TYR A 502 5.97 5.14 -5.33
C TYR A 502 5.22 5.82 -6.47
N ALA A 503 3.90 5.96 -6.35
CA ALA A 503 3.08 6.59 -7.38
C ALA A 503 3.24 8.12 -7.41
N SER A 504 3.34 8.78 -6.25
CA SER A 504 3.55 10.23 -6.16
C SER A 504 4.99 10.64 -6.49
N GLY A 505 5.97 9.77 -6.26
CA GLY A 505 7.40 10.11 -6.37
C GLY A 505 7.91 10.99 -5.23
N SER A 506 7.07 11.24 -4.21
CA SER A 506 7.43 11.98 -2.99
C SER A 506 6.74 11.34 -1.80
N ALA A 507 7.50 11.01 -0.76
CA ALA A 507 6.97 10.48 0.48
C ALA A 507 7.08 11.53 1.60
N SER A 508 6.09 11.53 2.48
CA SER A 508 6.11 12.30 3.72
C SER A 508 5.76 11.36 4.85
N CYS A 509 6.63 11.27 5.84
CA CYS A 509 6.46 10.46 7.04
C CYS A 509 6.60 11.35 8.27
N GLY A 510 5.85 11.01 9.33
CA GLY A 510 6.00 11.69 10.61
C GLY A 510 7.33 11.33 11.28
N ALA A 511 7.60 11.95 12.44
CA ALA A 511 8.74 11.56 13.26
C ALA A 511 8.67 10.05 13.57
N LEU A 512 9.76 9.33 13.28
CA LEU A 512 9.84 7.90 13.52
C LEU A 512 9.92 7.65 15.03
N ASN A 513 8.94 6.93 15.57
CA ASN A 513 8.97 6.50 16.96
C ASN A 513 9.78 5.18 17.06
N ILE A 514 11.05 5.30 17.45
CA ILE A 514 11.94 4.16 17.65
C ILE A 514 11.85 3.71 19.10
N SER A 515 11.55 2.43 19.32
CA SER A 515 11.48 1.87 20.67
C SER A 515 12.86 1.69 21.32
N PHE A 516 12.91 1.62 22.65
CA PHE A 516 14.14 1.29 23.39
C PHE A 516 14.81 0.01 22.88
N ALA A 517 14.02 -1.03 22.59
CA ALA A 517 14.52 -2.29 22.02
C ALA A 517 15.12 -2.10 20.62
N GLU A 518 14.58 -1.20 19.81
CA GLU A 518 15.11 -0.89 18.48
C GLU A 518 16.39 -0.04 18.54
N TRP A 519 16.47 0.93 19.46
CA TRP A 519 17.70 1.70 19.68
C TRP A 519 18.85 0.82 20.15
N THR A 520 18.60 -0.02 21.15
CA THR A 520 19.61 -0.98 21.63
C THR A 520 19.98 -2.01 20.56
N GLY A 521 19.00 -2.47 19.78
CA GLY A 521 19.22 -3.41 18.68
C GLY A 521 20.09 -2.85 17.56
N VAL A 522 19.88 -1.59 17.14
CA VAL A 522 20.71 -0.97 16.09
C VAL A 522 22.12 -0.66 16.54
N ILE A 523 22.31 -0.19 17.78
CA ILE A 523 23.64 0.02 18.36
C ILE A 523 24.42 -1.29 18.37
N ARG A 524 23.77 -2.39 18.77
CA ARG A 524 24.37 -3.73 18.72
C ARG A 524 24.70 -4.16 17.28
N GLU A 525 23.82 -3.93 16.31
CA GLU A 525 24.08 -4.30 14.91
C GLU A 525 25.27 -3.51 14.32
N ILE A 526 25.38 -2.21 14.61
CA ILE A 526 26.53 -1.39 14.18
C ILE A 526 27.80 -1.93 14.84
N GLY A 527 27.74 -2.23 16.15
CA GLY A 527 28.81 -2.86 16.92
C GLY A 527 29.26 -4.21 16.35
N HIS A 528 28.31 -5.03 15.92
CA HIS A 528 28.55 -6.31 15.26
C HIS A 528 29.22 -6.09 13.88
N TRP A 529 28.70 -5.16 13.07
CA TRP A 529 29.22 -4.89 11.73
C TRP A 529 30.68 -4.39 11.74
N ARG A 530 31.03 -3.50 12.68
CA ARG A 530 32.42 -3.08 12.87
C ARG A 530 33.33 -4.22 13.29
N MET A 531 32.87 -5.12 14.16
CA MET A 531 33.62 -6.31 14.58
C MET A 531 33.86 -7.26 13.39
N LEU A 532 32.84 -7.48 12.56
CA LEU A 532 32.95 -8.36 11.39
C LEU A 532 34.06 -7.92 10.42
N SER A 533 34.28 -6.61 10.24
CA SER A 533 35.38 -6.10 9.41
C SER A 533 36.76 -6.58 9.92
N GLN A 534 36.95 -6.57 11.24
CA GLN A 534 38.19 -7.00 11.88
C GLN A 534 38.31 -8.52 11.91
N LYS A 535 37.20 -9.22 12.16
CA LYS A 535 37.10 -10.68 12.14
C LYS A 535 37.45 -11.25 10.77
N ALA A 536 36.88 -10.70 9.69
CA ALA A 536 37.15 -11.12 8.32
C ALA A 536 38.63 -10.93 7.96
N SER A 537 39.21 -9.78 8.32
CA SER A 537 40.63 -9.53 8.11
C SER A 537 41.52 -10.51 8.89
N LYS A 538 41.19 -10.82 10.16
CA LYS A 538 41.90 -11.83 10.94
C LYS A 538 41.74 -13.24 10.36
N GLU A 539 40.55 -13.64 9.90
CA GLU A 539 40.34 -14.95 9.26
C GLU A 539 41.13 -15.10 7.97
N PHE A 540 41.18 -14.04 7.17
CA PHE A 540 42.05 -13.95 6.00
C PHE A 540 43.53 -14.11 6.37
N LEU A 541 44.01 -13.39 7.39
CA LEU A 541 45.40 -13.48 7.84
C LEU A 541 45.76 -14.84 8.45
N LEU A 542 44.82 -15.54 9.10
CA LEU A 542 45.03 -16.90 9.58
C LEU A 542 45.29 -17.86 8.41
N ILE A 543 44.55 -17.73 7.31
CA ILE A 543 44.77 -18.50 6.08
C ILE A 543 46.16 -18.18 5.51
N ALA A 544 46.51 -16.90 5.40
CA ALA A 544 47.81 -16.46 4.89
C ALA A 544 48.99 -16.94 5.77
N PHE A 545 48.84 -16.86 7.10
CA PHE A 545 49.84 -17.31 8.06
C PHE A 545 50.03 -18.83 8.03
N GLY A 546 48.96 -19.57 7.81
CA GLY A 546 49.01 -21.00 7.53
C GLY A 546 49.93 -21.32 6.37
N ASN A 547 49.73 -20.66 5.22
CA ASN A 547 50.55 -20.83 4.03
C ASN A 547 52.03 -20.46 4.28
N TYR A 548 52.29 -19.43 5.10
CA TYR A 548 53.62 -18.95 5.42
C TYR A 548 54.48 -19.94 6.24
N THR A 549 53.89 -20.66 7.20
CA THR A 549 54.66 -21.50 8.16
C THR A 549 55.02 -22.89 7.64
N GLY A 550 54.59 -23.27 6.44
CA GLY A 550 54.92 -24.57 5.83
C GLY A 550 54.34 -25.80 6.54
N ASN A 551 53.60 -25.64 7.64
CA ASN A 551 52.83 -26.69 8.33
C ASN A 551 51.58 -27.16 7.55
N TYR A 552 51.47 -26.75 6.29
CA TYR A 552 50.40 -27.11 5.36
C TYR A 552 50.86 -28.26 4.45
N THR A 553 50.71 -29.49 4.93
CA THR A 553 50.66 -30.65 4.04
C THR A 553 49.27 -30.70 3.39
N GLY A 554 49.07 -29.90 2.33
CA GLY A 554 47.93 -30.00 1.41
C GLY A 554 46.65 -29.27 1.83
N ASN A 555 46.40 -28.13 1.17
CA ASN A 555 45.18 -27.31 1.14
C ASN A 555 44.88 -26.47 2.40
N ILE A 556 44.68 -25.16 2.18
CA ILE A 556 43.85 -24.30 3.03
C ILE A 556 42.65 -25.13 3.50
N THR A 557 42.44 -25.32 4.80
CA THR A 557 41.33 -26.18 5.20
C THR A 557 40.05 -25.57 4.63
N THR A 558 39.26 -26.36 3.92
CA THR A 558 37.97 -25.92 3.37
C THR A 558 37.12 -25.25 4.45
N ALA A 559 37.30 -25.68 5.71
CA ALA A 559 36.69 -25.10 6.89
C ALA A 559 37.06 -23.61 7.10
N ASP A 560 38.32 -23.20 6.97
CA ASP A 560 38.72 -21.81 7.22
C ASP A 560 38.26 -20.86 6.12
N ARG A 561 38.27 -21.30 4.84
CA ARG A 561 37.62 -20.53 3.76
C ARG A 561 36.11 -20.43 3.93
N ASN A 562 35.47 -21.49 4.42
CA ASN A 562 34.04 -21.46 4.70
C ASN A 562 33.71 -20.48 5.84
N LYS A 563 34.55 -20.38 6.88
CA LYS A 563 34.40 -19.37 7.95
C LYS A 563 34.50 -17.96 7.39
N LEU A 564 35.54 -17.65 6.61
CA LEU A 564 35.69 -16.33 5.97
C LEU A 564 34.50 -16.01 5.07
N LYS A 565 34.04 -16.96 4.26
CA LYS A 565 32.87 -16.79 3.39
C LYS A 565 31.58 -16.53 4.20
N ALA A 566 31.40 -17.21 5.33
CA ALA A 566 30.29 -16.96 6.23
C ALA A 566 30.37 -15.55 6.84
N THR A 567 31.56 -15.11 7.25
CA THR A 567 31.79 -13.73 7.74
C THR A 567 31.50 -12.68 6.66
N ILE A 568 31.94 -12.90 5.41
CA ILE A 568 31.61 -12.01 4.26
C ILE A 568 30.09 -11.95 4.01
N THR A 569 29.41 -13.09 4.13
CA THR A 569 27.95 -13.15 3.99
C THR A 569 27.28 -12.32 5.07
N GLU A 570 27.74 -12.43 6.32
CA GLU A 570 27.19 -11.66 7.44
C GLU A 570 27.48 -10.15 7.32
N ILE A 571 28.65 -9.75 6.80
CA ILE A 571 28.96 -8.33 6.50
C ILE A 571 27.89 -7.72 5.58
N ASN A 572 27.51 -8.44 4.53
CA ASN A 572 26.49 -8.00 3.58
C ASN A 572 25.09 -7.95 4.21
N LEU A 573 24.76 -8.94 5.05
CA LEU A 573 23.48 -8.98 5.76
C LEU A 573 23.37 -7.82 6.77
N SER A 574 24.41 -7.55 7.55
CA SER A 574 24.44 -6.43 8.48
C SER A 574 24.30 -5.09 7.77
N LEU A 575 25.04 -4.86 6.68
CA LEU A 575 24.88 -3.64 5.88
C LEU A 575 23.43 -3.49 5.35
N LYS A 576 22.81 -4.58 4.92
CA LYS A 576 21.42 -4.58 4.45
C LYS A 576 20.44 -4.24 5.58
N ARG A 577 20.61 -4.82 6.77
CA ARG A 577 19.80 -4.51 7.96
C ARG A 577 19.96 -3.04 8.38
N LEU A 578 21.17 -2.48 8.32
CA LEU A 578 21.41 -1.07 8.64
C LEU A 578 20.74 -0.12 7.64
N LYS A 579 20.67 -0.50 6.36
CA LYS A 579 20.00 0.31 5.33
C LYS A 579 18.49 0.32 5.43
N PHE A 580 17.90 -0.85 5.63
CA PHE A 580 16.45 -1.03 5.46
C PHE A 580 15.72 -1.37 6.76
N GLY A 581 16.44 -1.58 7.86
CA GLY A 581 15.89 -2.11 9.11
C GLY A 581 15.60 -3.61 9.05
N ALA A 582 15.32 -4.20 10.21
CA ALA A 582 14.89 -5.58 10.36
C ALA A 582 14.20 -5.78 11.72
N GLY A 583 12.86 -5.87 11.74
CA GLY A 583 12.09 -6.03 12.96
C GLY A 583 12.40 -7.31 13.74
N ALA A 584 12.74 -8.41 13.06
CA ALA A 584 13.14 -9.66 13.71
C ALA A 584 14.41 -9.55 14.56
N HIS A 585 15.22 -8.52 14.32
CA HIS A 585 16.45 -8.23 15.06
C HIS A 585 16.35 -6.96 15.92
N ASN A 586 15.16 -6.37 16.03
CA ASN A 586 14.93 -5.04 16.61
C ASN A 586 15.83 -3.97 15.97
N ILE A 587 15.89 -3.93 14.65
CA ILE A 587 16.66 -2.90 13.93
C ILE A 587 15.65 -1.97 13.24
N PRO A 588 15.60 -0.67 13.60
CA PRO A 588 14.75 0.30 12.94
C PRO A 588 15.31 0.61 11.54
N ALA A 589 14.46 1.11 10.66
CA ALA A 589 14.96 1.83 9.49
C ALA A 589 15.66 3.12 9.95
N ALA A 590 16.57 3.66 9.12
CA ALA A 590 17.28 4.88 9.44
C ALA A 590 16.31 6.04 9.79
N PRO A 591 16.58 6.82 10.86
CA PRO A 591 15.65 7.86 11.31
C PRO A 591 15.69 9.13 10.45
N THR A 592 16.78 9.37 9.72
CA THR A 592 16.98 10.59 8.92
C THR A 592 17.56 10.29 7.54
N GLN A 593 17.30 11.18 6.57
CA GLN A 593 17.87 11.08 5.22
C GLN A 593 19.41 11.09 5.24
N GLY A 594 20.02 11.91 6.12
CA GLY A 594 21.48 11.97 6.24
C GLY A 594 22.12 10.63 6.64
N ILE A 595 21.45 9.85 7.51
CA ILE A 595 21.90 8.50 7.86
C ILE A 595 21.72 7.54 6.68
N VAL A 596 20.59 7.60 5.97
CA VAL A 596 20.37 6.79 4.75
C VAL A 596 21.47 7.03 3.74
N ASP A 597 21.74 8.30 3.41
CA ASP A 597 22.73 8.69 2.42
C ASP A 597 24.14 8.19 2.81
N TYR A 598 24.50 8.33 4.09
CA TYR A 598 25.77 7.86 4.61
C TYR A 598 25.92 6.34 4.50
N VAL A 599 24.94 5.58 5.04
CA VAL A 599 24.99 4.11 5.02
C VAL A 599 24.95 3.56 3.59
N PHE A 600 24.28 4.25 2.67
CA PHE A 600 24.29 3.89 1.25
C PHE A 600 25.66 4.12 0.59
N ALA A 601 26.36 5.20 0.92
CA ALA A 601 27.72 5.46 0.42
C ALA A 601 28.72 4.37 0.82
N LEU A 602 28.45 3.64 1.92
CA LEU A 602 29.29 2.53 2.38
C LEU A 602 29.22 1.28 1.48
N ASP A 603 28.33 1.23 0.48
CA ASP A 603 28.33 0.17 -0.54
C ASP A 603 29.70 0.02 -1.22
N GLY A 604 30.32 1.15 -1.60
CA GLY A 604 31.64 1.15 -2.23
C GLY A 604 32.74 0.70 -1.28
N VAL A 605 32.67 1.16 -0.02
CA VAL A 605 33.64 0.80 1.02
C VAL A 605 33.60 -0.71 1.29
N SER A 606 32.41 -1.25 1.55
CA SER A 606 32.20 -2.68 1.81
C SER A 606 32.60 -3.54 0.61
N SER A 607 32.20 -3.16 -0.60
CA SER A 607 32.56 -3.88 -1.83
C SER A 607 34.08 -3.90 -2.04
N SER A 608 34.76 -2.77 -1.83
CA SER A 608 36.22 -2.68 -1.97
C SER A 608 36.98 -3.52 -0.94
N PHE A 609 36.43 -3.65 0.27
CA PHE A 609 36.99 -4.52 1.31
C PHE A 609 36.79 -6.01 0.97
N ILE A 610 35.60 -6.40 0.53
CA ILE A 610 35.29 -7.77 0.12
C ILE A 610 36.19 -8.17 -1.07
N GLN A 611 36.34 -7.31 -2.08
CA GLN A 611 37.25 -7.54 -3.19
C GLN A 611 38.70 -7.73 -2.73
N ALA A 612 39.16 -6.99 -1.72
CA ALA A 612 40.49 -7.17 -1.16
C ALA A 612 40.66 -8.54 -0.48
N LEU A 613 39.63 -9.02 0.24
CA LEU A 613 39.63 -10.36 0.85
C LEU A 613 39.69 -11.48 -0.19
N GLU A 614 39.09 -11.26 -1.36
CA GLU A 614 39.08 -12.22 -2.48
C GLU A 614 40.37 -12.18 -3.32
N ALA A 615 41.02 -11.02 -3.43
CA ALA A 615 42.23 -10.81 -4.22
C ALA A 615 43.53 -11.31 -3.56
N ASP A 616 43.43 -11.92 -2.38
CA ASP A 616 44.56 -12.47 -1.61
C ASP A 616 45.71 -11.48 -1.33
N ASN A 617 45.38 -10.22 -1.08
CA ASN A 617 46.36 -9.15 -0.85
C ASN A 617 46.31 -8.65 0.61
N ILE A 618 47.30 -9.08 1.41
CA ILE A 618 47.44 -8.71 2.84
C ILE A 618 47.40 -7.20 3.07
N SER A 619 48.15 -6.42 2.27
CA SER A 619 48.23 -4.96 2.41
C SER A 619 46.89 -4.28 2.14
N ALA A 620 46.19 -4.74 1.10
CA ALA A 620 44.87 -4.22 0.75
C ALA A 620 43.84 -4.56 1.83
N VAL A 621 43.82 -5.81 2.32
CA VAL A 621 42.92 -6.26 3.40
C VAL A 621 43.17 -5.47 4.68
N ALA A 622 44.44 -5.29 5.08
CA ALA A 622 44.79 -4.53 6.27
C ALA A 622 44.27 -3.09 6.17
N ASN A 623 44.59 -2.37 5.10
CA ASN A 623 44.19 -0.97 4.92
C ASN A 623 42.67 -0.78 4.77
N LYS A 624 42.01 -1.65 3.99
CA LYS A 624 40.55 -1.59 3.78
C LYS A 624 39.76 -1.98 5.02
N SER A 625 40.28 -2.89 5.86
CA SER A 625 39.66 -3.21 7.15
C SER A 625 39.67 -2.02 8.12
N GLU A 626 40.74 -1.22 8.13
CA GLU A 626 40.82 0.00 8.96
C GLU A 626 39.89 1.09 8.42
N THR A 627 39.80 1.22 7.09
CA THR A 627 38.85 2.16 6.45
C THR A 627 37.42 1.78 6.82
N MET A 628 37.06 0.50 6.70
CA MET A 628 35.73 0.03 7.06
C MET A 628 35.42 0.29 8.54
N LEU A 629 36.38 0.03 9.44
CA LEU A 629 36.22 0.34 10.86
C LEU A 629 35.95 1.83 11.10
N ALA A 630 36.75 2.72 10.52
CA ALA A 630 36.57 4.17 10.67
C ALA A 630 35.18 4.63 10.19
N GLU A 631 34.73 4.15 9.03
CA GLU A 631 33.41 4.46 8.49
C GLU A 631 32.27 3.92 9.37
N THR A 632 32.44 2.72 9.95
CA THR A 632 31.45 2.16 10.88
C THR A 632 31.37 2.92 12.22
N GLU A 633 32.48 3.48 12.70
CA GLU A 633 32.50 4.33 13.91
C GLU A 633 31.75 5.66 13.68
N ASN A 634 31.81 6.20 12.46
CA ASN A 634 31.00 7.36 12.08
C ASN A 634 29.50 7.02 12.10
N VAL A 635 29.10 5.84 11.59
CA VAL A 635 27.71 5.37 11.67
C VAL A 635 27.26 5.25 13.13
N MET A 636 28.10 4.67 14.00
CA MET A 636 27.81 4.59 15.44
C MET A 636 27.56 5.97 16.04
N THR A 637 28.43 6.93 15.73
CA THR A 637 28.31 8.32 16.23
C THR A 637 26.98 8.95 15.81
N MET A 638 26.60 8.82 14.54
CA MET A 638 25.33 9.36 14.03
C MET A 638 24.10 8.74 14.71
N TYR A 639 24.11 7.41 14.93
CA TYR A 639 23.01 6.72 15.62
C TYR A 639 22.97 7.03 17.11
N MET A 640 24.12 7.19 17.78
CA MET A 640 24.17 7.60 19.18
C MET A 640 23.64 9.03 19.38
N GLU A 641 23.97 9.95 18.48
CA GLU A 641 23.43 11.31 18.50
C GLU A 641 21.90 11.29 18.33
N ALA A 642 21.40 10.54 17.35
CA ALA A 642 19.97 10.39 17.12
C ALA A 642 19.24 9.74 18.32
N ALA A 643 19.83 8.70 18.92
CA ALA A 643 19.30 8.05 20.11
C ALA A 643 19.26 9.01 21.30
N GLY A 644 20.34 9.76 21.57
CA GLY A 644 20.41 10.71 22.69
C GLY A 644 19.42 11.87 22.57
N GLN A 645 19.06 12.28 21.35
CA GLN A 645 18.02 13.29 21.11
C GLN A 645 16.61 12.73 21.27
N SER A 646 16.38 11.47 20.87
CA SER A 646 15.05 10.85 20.86
C SER A 646 14.67 10.19 22.17
N ASP A 647 15.60 9.48 22.80
CA ASP A 647 15.41 8.74 24.05
C ASP A 647 16.72 8.76 24.87
N PRO A 648 16.90 9.74 25.76
CA PRO A 648 18.08 9.86 26.61
C PRO A 648 18.29 8.68 27.58
N THR A 649 17.32 7.79 27.73
CA THR A 649 17.43 6.63 28.63
C THR A 649 18.24 5.50 28.03
N VAL A 650 18.43 5.48 26.70
CA VAL A 650 19.21 4.44 26.02
C VAL A 650 20.66 4.47 26.54
N PRO A 651 21.20 3.36 27.10
CA PRO A 651 22.56 3.30 27.62
C PRO A 651 23.61 3.20 26.50
N GLY A 652 23.46 4.00 25.44
CA GLY A 652 24.19 3.86 24.19
C GLY A 652 25.70 3.99 24.34
N HIS A 653 26.17 4.84 25.26
CA HIS A 653 27.60 4.99 25.51
C HIS A 653 28.24 3.77 26.21
N ARG A 654 27.54 3.16 27.18
CA ARG A 654 28.00 1.88 27.78
C ARG A 654 28.04 0.78 26.73
N MET A 655 26.99 0.69 25.91
CA MET A 655 26.91 -0.29 24.83
C MET A 655 28.02 -0.10 23.79
N ASP A 656 28.32 1.14 23.38
CA ASP A 656 29.40 1.42 22.43
C ASP A 656 30.76 0.94 22.96
N ILE A 657 31.10 1.27 24.21
CA ILE A 657 32.37 0.84 24.80
C ILE A 657 32.42 -0.70 24.87
N ALA A 658 31.34 -1.35 25.32
CA ALA A 658 31.25 -2.81 25.37
C ALA A 658 31.42 -3.45 23.98
N SER A 659 30.69 -2.99 22.96
CA SER A 659 30.85 -3.55 21.61
C SER A 659 32.20 -3.18 20.98
N ARG A 660 32.91 -2.16 21.48
CA ARG A 660 34.26 -1.82 21.00
C ARG A 660 35.30 -2.79 21.56
N GLN A 661 35.07 -3.39 22.73
CA GLN A 661 35.92 -4.48 23.23
C GLN A 661 35.95 -5.69 22.29
N LEU A 662 34.82 -6.04 21.65
CA LEU A 662 34.76 -7.09 20.62
C LEU A 662 35.65 -6.78 19.42
N VAL A 663 35.58 -5.53 18.92
CA VAL A 663 36.44 -5.04 17.83
C VAL A 663 37.90 -5.13 18.22
N LEU A 664 38.24 -4.64 19.42
CA LEU A 664 39.60 -4.66 19.95
C LEU A 664 40.12 -6.09 20.07
N ALA A 665 39.33 -7.05 20.56
CA ALA A 665 39.75 -8.45 20.66
C ALA A 665 40.11 -9.05 19.28
N GLN A 666 39.29 -8.82 18.25
CA GLN A 666 39.59 -9.25 16.88
C GLN A 666 40.81 -8.50 16.30
N SER A 667 40.90 -7.19 16.54
CA SER A 667 42.01 -6.35 16.05
C SER A 667 43.34 -6.73 16.70
N ILE A 668 43.36 -7.07 17.99
CA ILE A 668 44.55 -7.53 18.71
C ILE A 668 45.12 -8.80 18.08
N ALA A 669 44.26 -9.80 17.80
CA ALA A 669 44.67 -11.00 17.07
C ALA A 669 45.16 -10.68 15.64
N LYS A 670 44.45 -9.79 14.93
CA LYS A 670 44.82 -9.30 13.60
C LYS A 670 46.23 -8.68 13.60
N GLN A 671 46.51 -7.78 14.54
CA GLN A 671 47.80 -7.07 14.64
C GLN A 671 48.95 -8.02 14.98
N ALA A 672 48.73 -9.02 15.83
CA ALA A 672 49.74 -10.04 16.11
C ALA A 672 50.09 -10.88 14.88
N LEU A 673 49.09 -11.25 14.06
CA LEU A 673 49.33 -11.97 12.80
C LEU A 673 50.06 -11.10 11.77
N LEU A 674 49.69 -9.82 11.64
CA LEU A 674 50.38 -8.88 10.74
C LEU A 674 51.85 -8.68 11.14
N LEU A 675 52.11 -8.54 12.44
CA LEU A 675 53.47 -8.48 12.99
C LEU A 675 54.26 -9.73 12.65
N ARG A 676 53.65 -10.89 12.86
CA ARG A 676 54.31 -12.17 12.63
C ARG A 676 54.61 -12.42 11.16
N LEU A 677 53.75 -11.94 10.26
CA LEU A 677 53.92 -11.98 8.80
C LEU A 677 54.91 -10.93 8.28
N GLY A 678 55.43 -10.04 9.13
CA GLY A 678 56.42 -9.02 8.73
C GLY A 678 55.83 -7.92 7.86
N PHE A 679 54.55 -7.57 8.04
CA PHE A 679 53.91 -6.50 7.27
C PHE A 679 54.49 -5.12 7.62
N ASP A 680 54.92 -4.35 6.63
CA ASP A 680 55.60 -3.04 6.81
C ASP A 680 54.79 -2.01 7.63
N GLY A 681 53.45 -2.12 7.62
CA GLY A 681 52.57 -1.26 8.41
C GLY A 681 52.29 -1.73 9.84
N SER A 682 52.86 -2.87 10.26
CA SER A 682 52.66 -3.45 11.59
C SER A 682 53.75 -2.98 12.57
N SER A 683 53.39 -2.79 13.85
CA SER A 683 54.37 -2.49 14.90
C SER A 683 53.91 -3.00 16.25
N GLY A 684 54.87 -3.42 17.10
CA GLY A 684 54.57 -3.84 18.47
C GLY A 684 53.87 -2.74 19.26
N ALA A 685 54.12 -1.47 18.92
CA ALA A 685 53.42 -0.32 19.48
C ALA A 685 51.91 -0.33 19.17
N LYS A 686 51.51 -0.66 17.93
CA LYS A 686 50.08 -0.77 17.56
C LYS A 686 49.36 -1.89 18.31
N LEU A 687 50.01 -3.04 18.45
CA LEU A 687 49.48 -4.17 19.24
C LEU A 687 49.31 -3.77 20.71
N ASN A 688 50.36 -3.19 21.33
CA ASN A 688 50.32 -2.76 22.72
C ASN A 688 49.27 -1.68 22.96
N LEU A 689 49.08 -0.75 22.02
CA LEU A 689 48.04 0.27 22.11
C LEU A 689 46.63 -0.35 22.08
N ALA A 690 46.39 -1.33 21.21
CA ALA A 690 45.10 -2.02 21.16
C ALA A 690 44.83 -2.80 22.46
N MET A 691 45.86 -3.48 23.01
CA MET A 691 45.77 -4.17 24.30
C MET A 691 45.51 -3.21 25.47
N ALA A 692 46.18 -2.05 25.49
CA ALA A 692 45.95 -1.01 26.49
C ALA A 692 44.53 -0.41 26.38
N SER A 693 44.05 -0.20 25.15
CA SER A 693 42.70 0.31 24.90
C SER A 693 41.62 -0.67 25.36
N PHE A 694 41.86 -1.99 25.19
CA PHE A 694 40.96 -3.02 25.71
C PHE A 694 40.89 -2.97 27.24
N ALA A 695 42.05 -2.93 27.90
CA ALA A 695 42.13 -2.87 29.36
C ALA A 695 41.52 -1.58 29.93
N ALA A 696 41.71 -0.44 29.25
CA ALA A 696 41.08 0.83 29.62
C ALA A 696 39.56 0.75 29.48
N SER A 697 39.05 0.23 28.36
CA SER A 697 37.60 0.05 28.14
C SER A 697 36.96 -0.83 29.23
N GLN A 698 37.65 -1.90 29.63
CA GLN A 698 37.19 -2.78 30.70
C GLN A 698 37.12 -2.06 32.05
N LYS A 699 38.15 -1.27 32.35
CA LYS A 699 38.19 -0.47 33.58
C LYS A 699 37.07 0.58 33.60
N ASP A 700 36.87 1.30 32.49
CA ASP A 700 35.84 2.33 32.37
C ASP A 700 34.43 1.76 32.53
N LEU A 701 34.18 0.56 31.96
CA LEU A 701 32.91 -0.14 32.12
C LEU A 701 32.66 -0.59 33.56
N GLN A 702 33.68 -1.10 34.26
CA GLN A 702 33.55 -1.66 35.60
C GLN A 702 33.48 -0.57 36.68
N TYR A 703 34.42 0.38 36.65
CA TYR A 703 34.65 1.35 37.74
C TYR A 703 34.21 2.77 37.40
N GLY A 704 33.60 2.98 36.24
CA GLY A 704 33.30 4.31 35.73
C GLY A 704 34.54 5.00 35.14
N GLY A 705 34.30 5.91 34.21
CA GLY A 705 35.34 6.51 33.37
C GLY A 705 34.79 6.91 32.01
N ASN A 706 35.46 7.84 31.33
CA ASN A 706 35.05 8.36 30.02
C ASN A 706 33.61 8.95 29.97
N GLY A 707 32.98 9.26 31.10
CA GLY A 707 31.56 9.69 31.14
C GLY A 707 30.56 8.57 31.44
N LEU A 708 31.05 7.37 31.79
CA LEU A 708 30.26 6.30 32.40
C LEU A 708 30.29 6.38 33.93
N GLU A 709 29.15 6.05 34.54
CA GLU A 709 29.07 5.77 35.97
C GLU A 709 29.57 4.35 36.28
N GLU A 710 30.06 4.14 37.51
CA GLU A 710 30.44 2.81 38.01
C GLU A 710 29.26 1.83 37.94
N VAL A 711 29.54 0.52 37.80
CA VAL A 711 28.50 -0.50 37.90
C VAL A 711 27.96 -0.54 39.32
N ILE A 712 26.67 -0.27 39.49
CA ILE A 712 26.05 -0.25 40.81
C ILE A 712 26.03 -1.65 41.45
N PRO A 713 26.12 -1.75 42.79
CA PRO A 713 26.11 -3.04 43.50
C PRO A 713 24.88 -3.92 43.23
N GLN A 714 23.75 -3.34 42.81
CA GLN A 714 22.52 -4.05 42.49
C GLN A 714 22.60 -4.82 41.16
N ARG A 715 23.53 -4.46 40.26
CA ARG A 715 23.78 -5.14 38.98
C ARG A 715 24.82 -6.25 39.13
N GLN A 716 24.50 -7.25 39.96
CA GLN A 716 25.36 -8.43 40.17
C GLN A 716 25.62 -9.20 38.86
N ASP A 717 24.67 -9.16 37.93
CA ASP A 717 24.81 -9.66 36.57
C ASP A 717 25.98 -9.00 35.82
N LEU A 718 26.11 -7.66 35.88
CA LEU A 718 27.21 -6.94 35.24
C LEU A 718 28.54 -7.15 35.95
N LEU A 719 28.54 -7.22 37.29
CA LEU A 719 29.76 -7.47 38.06
C LEU A 719 30.34 -8.87 37.75
N GLU A 720 29.49 -9.90 37.74
CA GLU A 720 29.89 -11.25 37.33
C GLU A 720 30.36 -11.27 35.88
N GLN A 721 29.65 -10.57 34.99
CA GLN A 721 30.05 -10.48 33.59
C GLN A 721 31.42 -9.81 33.43
N CYS A 722 31.73 -8.77 34.20
CA CYS A 722 33.05 -8.13 34.21
C CYS A 722 34.14 -9.13 34.60
N HIS A 723 33.90 -9.95 35.64
CA HIS A 723 34.83 -11.00 36.05
C HIS A 723 35.06 -12.06 34.97
N LEU A 724 34.01 -12.45 34.24
CA LEU A 724 34.15 -13.37 33.10
C LEU A 724 34.96 -12.75 31.97
N VAL A 725 34.76 -11.47 31.66
CA VAL A 725 35.56 -10.74 30.65
C VAL A 725 37.03 -10.69 31.06
N ASP A 726 37.33 -10.35 32.32
CA ASP A 726 38.70 -10.31 32.83
C ASP A 726 39.37 -11.69 32.76
N LYS A 727 38.64 -12.75 33.11
CA LYS A 727 39.13 -14.14 33.00
C LYS A 727 39.44 -14.51 31.55
N GLY A 728 38.52 -14.21 30.63
CA GLY A 728 38.71 -14.47 29.20
C GLY A 728 39.90 -13.68 28.63
N TRP A 729 40.02 -12.41 29.00
CA TRP A 729 41.12 -11.53 28.60
C TRP A 729 42.47 -12.04 29.10
N ASN A 730 42.55 -12.44 30.37
CA ASN A 730 43.78 -12.98 30.96
C ASN A 730 44.20 -14.32 30.32
N ALA A 731 43.25 -15.10 29.80
CA ALA A 731 43.54 -16.31 29.04
C ALA A 731 43.99 -16.01 27.59
N PHE A 732 43.37 -15.04 26.93
CA PHE A 732 43.64 -14.67 25.54
C PHE A 732 44.96 -13.89 25.37
N ARG A 733 45.20 -12.91 26.24
CA ARG A 733 46.35 -11.99 26.19
C ARG A 733 47.71 -12.68 25.97
N PRO A 734 48.12 -13.70 26.78
CA PRO A 734 49.41 -14.35 26.59
C PRO A 734 49.53 -15.07 25.24
N GLN A 735 48.44 -15.67 24.74
CA GLN A 735 48.45 -16.40 23.47
C GLN A 735 48.76 -15.49 22.28
N VAL A 736 48.25 -14.25 22.32
CA VAL A 736 48.55 -13.24 21.29
C VAL A 736 50.00 -12.79 21.36
N GLN A 737 50.53 -12.60 22.57
CA GLN A 737 51.94 -12.21 22.77
C GLN A 737 52.88 -13.29 22.23
N ASP A 738 52.60 -14.57 22.49
CA ASP A 738 53.41 -15.69 22.00
C ASP A 738 53.47 -15.76 20.47
N ILE A 739 52.36 -15.44 19.78
CA ILE A 739 52.33 -15.33 18.32
C ILE A 739 53.14 -14.11 17.86
N ALA A 740 52.93 -12.95 18.48
CA ALA A 740 53.59 -11.70 18.08
C ALA A 740 55.12 -11.74 18.28
N THR A 741 55.62 -12.41 19.33
CA THR A 741 57.05 -12.55 19.63
C THR A 741 57.70 -13.77 18.97
N ALA A 742 56.97 -14.48 18.11
CA ALA A 742 57.42 -15.72 17.46
C ALA A 742 57.77 -16.87 18.44
N SER A 743 57.22 -16.84 19.66
CA SER A 743 57.36 -17.91 20.66
C SER A 743 56.63 -19.19 20.25
N THR A 744 55.57 -19.08 19.44
CA THR A 744 54.84 -20.20 18.85
C THR A 744 54.39 -19.89 17.41
N ASN A 745 54.21 -20.94 16.61
CA ASN A 745 53.53 -20.88 15.30
C ASN A 745 52.13 -21.50 15.34
N ASP A 746 51.70 -22.04 16.48
CA ASP A 746 50.37 -22.63 16.63
C ASP A 746 49.33 -21.56 17.01
N THR A 747 48.44 -21.24 16.07
CA THR A 747 47.37 -20.27 16.25
C THR A 747 46.10 -20.85 16.89
N ALA A 748 46.06 -22.16 17.18
CA ALA A 748 44.86 -22.82 17.69
C ALA A 748 44.47 -22.29 19.07
N ALA A 749 45.44 -22.16 19.99
CA ALA A 749 45.19 -21.66 21.34
C ALA A 749 44.73 -20.18 21.34
N MET A 750 45.34 -19.33 20.51
CA MET A 750 44.88 -17.95 20.31
C MET A 750 43.45 -17.90 19.75
N SER A 751 43.14 -18.74 18.75
CA SER A 751 41.81 -18.78 18.14
C SER A 751 40.74 -19.28 19.10
N ALA A 752 41.04 -20.30 19.89
CA ALA A 752 40.13 -20.86 20.88
C ALA A 752 39.86 -19.88 22.03
N THR A 753 40.89 -19.25 22.57
CA THR A 753 40.74 -18.24 23.64
C THR A 753 40.07 -16.96 23.15
N LEU A 754 40.30 -16.54 21.90
CA LEU A 754 39.56 -15.44 21.28
C LEU A 754 38.07 -15.74 21.12
N LEU A 755 37.72 -16.96 20.70
CA LEU A 755 36.33 -17.37 20.57
C LEU A 755 35.62 -17.33 21.93
N ALA A 756 36.23 -17.91 22.96
CA ALA A 756 35.70 -17.88 24.32
C ALA A 756 35.56 -16.44 24.86
N LEU A 757 36.54 -15.57 24.61
CA LEU A 757 36.45 -14.16 24.98
C LEU A 757 35.33 -13.44 24.21
N ALA A 758 35.19 -13.69 22.90
CA ALA A 758 34.16 -13.08 22.08
C ALA A 758 32.74 -13.46 22.56
N GLU A 759 32.51 -14.73 22.93
CA GLU A 759 31.22 -15.18 23.48
C GLU A 759 30.86 -14.44 24.77
N VAL A 760 31.83 -14.25 25.66
CA VAL A 760 31.64 -13.49 26.91
C VAL A 760 31.40 -12.01 26.62
N LEU A 761 32.13 -11.41 25.66
CA LEU A 761 31.92 -10.01 25.29
C LEU A 761 30.55 -9.78 24.61
N ASP A 762 30.09 -10.69 23.75
CA ASP A 762 28.76 -10.61 23.13
C ASP A 762 27.66 -10.65 24.19
N ALA A 763 27.78 -11.52 25.20
CA ALA A 763 26.87 -11.54 26.34
C ALA A 763 26.93 -10.23 27.15
N ALA A 764 28.11 -9.63 27.30
CA ALA A 764 28.27 -8.35 28.00
C ALA A 764 27.55 -7.21 27.26
N VAL A 765 27.67 -7.12 25.93
CA VAL A 765 26.98 -6.09 25.13
C VAL A 765 25.47 -6.13 25.35
N VAL A 766 24.88 -7.32 25.47
CA VAL A 766 23.45 -7.47 25.77
C VAL A 766 23.11 -6.95 27.16
N LEU A 767 23.88 -7.30 28.19
CA LEU A 767 23.63 -6.87 29.57
C LEU A 767 23.81 -5.36 29.76
N TYR A 768 24.79 -4.74 29.08
CA TYR A 768 24.99 -3.29 29.08
C TYR A 768 23.88 -2.51 28.35
N GLY A 769 23.04 -3.19 27.57
CA GLY A 769 21.82 -2.63 26.98
C GLY A 769 20.61 -2.60 27.92
N VAL A 770 20.72 -3.16 29.13
CA VAL A 770 19.64 -3.19 30.13
C VAL A 770 19.77 -1.99 31.06
N LEU A 771 18.66 -1.27 31.27
CA LEU A 771 18.58 -0.14 32.21
C LEU A 771 18.93 -0.58 33.63
N ASP A 772 19.64 0.28 34.34
CA ASP A 772 19.91 0.06 35.75
C ASP A 772 18.60 0.13 36.56
N PRO A 773 18.42 -0.74 37.57
CA PRO A 773 17.24 -0.70 38.42
C PRO A 773 17.15 0.66 39.11
N TYR A 774 15.92 1.18 39.23
CA TYR A 774 15.67 2.37 40.01
C TYR A 774 16.04 2.10 41.47
N VAL A 775 17.03 2.82 41.97
CA VAL A 775 17.38 2.85 43.39
C VAL A 775 16.68 4.06 43.99
N GLU A 776 15.68 3.83 44.84
CA GLU A 776 15.14 4.91 45.67
C GLU A 776 16.30 5.53 46.44
N ILE A 777 16.58 6.80 46.14
CA ILE A 777 17.47 7.59 46.98
C ILE A 777 16.82 7.54 48.36
N PRO A 778 17.46 6.95 49.39
CA PRO A 778 16.92 7.02 50.73
C PRO A 778 16.68 8.50 50.99
N GLU A 779 15.43 8.90 51.29
CA GLU A 779 15.14 10.25 51.78
C GLU A 779 16.29 10.57 52.71
N LEU A 780 17.09 11.60 52.38
CA LEU A 780 18.19 12.00 53.23
C LEU A 780 17.59 12.04 54.62
N ALA A 781 18.03 11.11 55.47
CA ALA A 781 17.85 11.21 56.90
C ALA A 781 18.67 12.44 57.28
N VAL A 782 18.13 13.62 56.98
CA VAL A 782 18.52 14.88 57.57
C VAL A 782 18.17 14.64 59.01
N SER A 783 19.14 14.08 59.72
CA SER A 783 19.08 13.86 61.14
C SER A 783 18.58 15.17 61.73
N TRP A 784 17.48 15.13 62.48
CA TRP A 784 16.94 16.30 63.19
C TRP A 784 18.04 17.01 64.02
N ILE A 785 19.14 16.31 64.30
CA ILE A 785 20.38 16.82 64.91
C ILE A 785 21.05 17.92 64.07
N LEU A 786 21.07 17.85 62.74
CA LEU A 786 21.66 18.88 61.86
C LEU A 786 20.81 20.16 61.80
N ILE A 787 19.48 20.02 61.79
CA ILE A 787 18.56 21.17 61.91
C ILE A 787 18.66 21.77 63.32
N ALA A 788 18.78 20.95 64.37
CA ALA A 788 18.98 21.42 65.74
C ALA A 788 20.33 22.16 65.91
N MET A 789 21.41 21.71 65.26
CA MET A 789 22.71 22.41 65.32
C MET A 789 22.70 23.74 64.57
N VAL A 790 22.01 23.85 63.43
CA VAL A 790 21.97 25.10 62.64
C VAL A 790 20.99 26.13 63.23
N VAL A 791 19.94 25.69 63.93
CA VAL A 791 18.98 26.60 64.59
C VAL A 791 19.43 27.02 66.01
N LEU A 792 20.26 26.23 66.71
CA LEU A 792 20.73 26.57 68.07
C LEU A 792 22.09 27.28 68.13
N LEU A 793 22.91 27.28 67.07
CA LEU A 793 24.20 27.98 67.07
C LEU A 793 24.14 29.54 67.06
N PRO A 794 23.06 30.24 66.66
CA PRO A 794 23.01 31.70 66.77
C PRO A 794 22.56 32.24 68.14
N VAL A 795 22.10 31.39 69.07
CA VAL A 795 21.50 31.84 70.35
C VAL A 795 22.53 32.03 71.49
N VAL A 796 23.78 31.59 71.31
CA VAL A 796 24.83 31.72 72.35
C VAL A 796 25.87 32.82 72.03
N LEU A 797 25.87 33.41 70.82
CA LEU A 797 26.91 34.35 70.38
C LEU A 797 26.43 35.74 69.92
N CYS A 798 25.18 36.12 70.17
CA CYS A 798 24.68 37.48 69.85
C CYS A 798 23.91 38.11 71.01
N GLY A 799 24.49 38.03 72.21
CA GLY A 799 24.03 38.70 73.42
C GLY A 799 24.95 39.85 73.82
N CYS A 800 25.36 40.71 72.89
CA CYS A 800 25.95 42.03 73.17
C CYS A 800 25.96 42.88 71.89
N VAL A 801 25.50 44.13 72.03
CA VAL A 801 25.54 45.24 71.05
C VAL A 801 24.35 45.33 70.07
N ALA A 802 23.27 45.96 70.55
CA ALA A 802 22.40 46.78 69.70
C ALA A 802 21.80 47.95 70.50
N VAL A 803 22.49 49.10 70.46
CA VAL A 803 21.87 50.41 70.69
C VAL A 803 22.25 51.27 69.49
N GLY A 804 21.27 51.68 68.69
CA GLY A 804 21.38 52.93 67.94
C GLY A 804 20.93 52.91 66.47
N VAL A 805 19.70 53.42 66.25
CA VAL A 805 19.42 54.58 65.37
C VAL A 805 19.33 54.35 63.83
N CYS A 806 18.07 54.49 63.38
CA CYS A 806 17.57 55.32 62.26
C CYS A 806 17.70 54.90 60.77
N ASN A 807 16.50 54.73 60.19
CA ASN A 807 15.87 55.50 59.09
C ASN A 807 16.38 55.44 57.64
N ALA A 808 15.34 55.40 56.79
CA ALA A 808 15.17 56.10 55.50
C ALA A 808 15.48 55.34 54.19
N THR A 809 14.37 54.89 53.59
CA THR A 809 13.93 55.18 52.21
C THR A 809 14.90 55.06 51.03
N GLY A 810 14.51 54.23 50.05
CA GLY A 810 14.24 54.75 48.69
C GLY A 810 15.10 54.25 47.52
N ARG A 811 14.46 53.40 46.69
CA ARG A 811 14.52 53.33 45.21
C ARG A 811 15.70 52.67 44.46
N SER A 812 15.34 51.50 43.88
CA SER A 812 15.44 51.06 42.46
C SER A 812 16.78 51.13 41.69
N LEU A 813 17.26 49.99 41.17
CA LEU A 813 17.10 49.55 39.76
C LEU A 813 17.87 48.23 39.46
N THR A 814 17.14 47.25 38.91
CA THR A 814 17.47 46.24 37.86
C THR A 814 18.82 45.50 37.81
N PHE A 815 18.80 44.15 37.79
CA PHE A 815 19.00 43.28 36.60
C PHE A 815 18.95 41.76 36.95
N ALA A 816 18.27 40.95 36.09
CA ALA A 816 18.38 39.53 35.68
C ALA A 816 18.97 38.45 36.66
N ALA A 817 18.64 37.14 36.68
CA ALA A 817 18.10 36.15 35.74
C ALA A 817 17.71 34.89 36.57
N MET A 818 16.54 34.25 36.34
CA MET A 818 16.39 32.96 35.63
C MET A 818 16.49 31.68 36.50
N ILE A 819 15.35 31.23 37.08
CA ILE A 819 14.98 29.80 37.26
C ILE A 819 13.43 29.69 37.17
N GLY A 820 12.90 29.12 36.08
CA GLY A 820 11.51 28.64 35.97
C GLY A 820 11.51 27.11 36.11
N ARG A 821 10.98 26.54 37.20
CA ARG A 821 9.60 26.04 37.39
C ARG A 821 9.19 24.89 36.45
N CYS A 822 9.49 23.66 36.87
CA CYS A 822 8.67 22.47 36.55
C CYS A 822 7.41 22.46 37.43
N ARG A 823 6.24 22.31 36.80
CA ARG A 823 4.94 22.02 37.45
C ARG A 823 4.71 20.51 37.41
N CYS A 824 4.54 19.87 38.57
CA CYS A 824 3.87 18.57 38.68
C CYS A 824 2.44 18.80 39.21
N SER A 825 1.45 18.37 38.42
CA SER A 825 0.04 18.33 38.78
C SER A 825 -0.27 17.00 39.48
N LYS A 826 -0.75 17.07 40.73
CA LYS A 826 -1.38 15.96 41.45
C LYS A 826 -2.82 15.81 40.98
N ALA A 827 -3.22 14.59 40.61
CA ALA A 827 -4.63 14.19 40.55
C ALA A 827 -4.87 13.05 41.56
N LYS A 828 -5.92 13.21 42.37
CA LYS A 828 -6.44 12.26 43.36
C LYS A 828 -7.95 12.13 43.11
N GLY A 829 -8.49 10.91 43.27
CA GLY A 829 -9.92 10.57 43.36
C GLY A 829 -10.16 9.19 42.71
N LEU A 830 -10.12 8.08 43.46
CA LEU A 830 -11.23 7.44 44.23
C LEU A 830 -12.41 7.03 43.34
N ASP A 831 -12.71 5.73 43.21
CA ASP A 831 -13.64 5.06 44.14
C ASP A 831 -13.67 3.52 43.95
N GLU A 832 -14.06 2.82 45.02
CA GLU A 832 -14.23 1.36 45.13
C GLU A 832 -15.67 0.89 44.82
N THR A 833 -15.80 -0.43 44.60
CA THR A 833 -16.94 -1.35 44.89
C THR A 833 -17.90 -1.85 43.79
N SER A 834 -17.97 -3.19 43.74
CA SER A 834 -19.10 -4.12 43.46
C SER A 834 -19.83 -4.10 42.11
N VAL A 835 -19.58 -5.13 41.28
CA VAL A 835 -20.46 -6.28 40.88
C VAL A 835 -19.78 -7.00 39.71
#